data_AF-A0A1H2EGC2-F1
#
_entry.id   AF-A0A1H2EGC2-F1
#
_cell.length_a   1.000
_cell.length_b   1.000
_cell.length_c   1.000
_cell.angle_alpha   90.00
_cell.angle_beta   90.00
_cell.angle_gamma   90.00
#
_symmetry.space_group_name_H-M   'P 1'
#
loop_
_entity.id
_entity.type
_entity.pdbx_description
1 polymer ?
#
loop_
_entity_poly.entity_id
_entity_poly.type
_entity_poly.pdbx_seq_one_letter_code
_entity_poly.pdbx_strand_id
1 'polypeptide(L)'
;MNRNPSRLTPRPVGLPGLTLLLLFLLLLQWTVAPAPAQTWNILDTHPGTVTGSALDLSRMNDAPAGKYGWATIDADGDILFEGNPNAKVRFYGANIPTFMTHPQVDALTDRLAAMGYNVARIMGHDIMESWQQGIFQTPTSTDPTLLAFNTASLEQLDYLFASLKKKGIYVQMDLFTSFQFSSIPSLNAYGQSPGFLFPFLDDAYYLWQKETEMYLSHVNQYTHVALKDDPMVIGMCPWNEALLPNLAKPNSTLSPLLLTQFNTFLTGKGRATVSAFPITTTTDYWSLPSSSTTDSLTEFYTEKTVAVYNRMKQYLQNTLQVKCLVDGLNYLHSPLTNYWRNQVTDAYDMHLYYQWDIGTVTPGSGNYVYNPTSYPMLSDTFATGKYVGSYPYLSLNQEYLKPVFLTEFHDVFPNPGRDQAALFASTIGAFQGWDDINHFCFQRPDDGLTDFRVGAFNEFSMAADPIVLMSEYQGVLAFRASQLKQAPPRFVIVRDKSACGKKGDSRWENAGMANLGYLSYMYNTVTVYVDAPTVPVAVYKISASTSQASVASGILPSANLVPITSTLTSLQAAQKCIDALSATDPVENAIKTMQQAGLNQNKLVSETGEIVFDLTNRCYTVNSPRMIAAAGTLNGAAFAFSNAQASATTTIAKGTLFAASLDGQPMASSGRLVVINTTDAKFTGSQNVALNDGPGNYSYTVPAGTVSSTTPNLLLYTTGDFQLATTLSPASFTAYRIGMNGARLGTLPIVTTGNQLSVNFDTGSGFAFELIANPIPSPALSTTATVKVIVDNDSANNGPNASVSRSGSWSTSSSLPNYYATNYHYAVSTGGGANTTRWTPTLPQEGNYQVYYRIPDGNSARATNALLTVHYADGTRATRINEQPVPGGNWILMGTYHFLPGSTGYVELSDAGTTSGTYLIADAVAFVLPASIVVDNTAATQTGTWTASTTNTGYYGTNYLYTTSGTGSAKLRWTPTITTAGRYNVYCRLPNGDATRLSAANFTVAYTGGQTQSVPVNEQPAQGGNWVLLGTYSFAAGTTGYVELNNSGTEPFVIGDAIAFIAADTP
;
A
#
# COMPACT_ATOMS: atom_id res chain seq x y z
N MET A 1 -17.05 22.10 -13.65
CA MET A 1 -16.85 23.52 -13.30
C MET A 1 -16.08 24.19 -14.42
N ASN A 2 -16.62 25.24 -15.05
CA ASN A 2 -15.88 26.10 -15.98
C ASN A 2 -15.99 27.52 -15.40
N ARG A 3 -14.87 28.11 -14.95
CA ARG A 3 -14.84 29.52 -14.54
C ARG A 3 -13.72 30.24 -15.26
N ASN A 4 -14.14 31.06 -16.20
CA ASN A 4 -13.36 32.08 -16.89
C ASN A 4 -13.35 33.35 -16.03
N PRO A 5 -12.20 33.94 -15.65
CA PRO A 5 -12.17 35.16 -14.86
C PRO A 5 -12.09 36.37 -15.80
N SER A 6 -13.04 37.30 -15.73
CA SER A 6 -12.85 38.60 -16.36
C SER A 6 -13.33 39.76 -15.49
N ARG A 7 -12.39 40.69 -15.32
CA ARG A 7 -12.53 42.15 -15.15
C ARG A 7 -13.02 42.70 -13.82
N LEU A 8 -12.08 43.26 -13.05
CA LEU A 8 -12.20 44.62 -12.51
C LEU A 8 -10.84 45.33 -12.64
N THR A 9 -10.84 46.48 -13.31
CA THR A 9 -9.72 47.41 -13.48
C THR A 9 -9.68 48.42 -12.31
N PRO A 10 -8.49 48.88 -11.88
CA PRO A 10 -8.37 50.15 -11.18
C PRO A 10 -7.72 51.23 -12.08
N ARG A 11 -8.24 52.46 -11.98
CA ARG A 11 -7.67 53.67 -12.60
C ARG A 11 -6.31 54.05 -11.96
N PRO A 12 -5.40 54.70 -12.71
CA PRO A 12 -4.08 55.07 -12.19
C PRO A 12 -4.10 56.46 -11.53
N VAL A 13 -3.35 56.60 -10.44
CA VAL A 13 -2.86 57.89 -9.94
C VAL A 13 -1.34 57.85 -10.06
N GLY A 14 -0.79 58.75 -10.87
CA GLY A 14 0.65 58.82 -11.15
C GLY A 14 1.44 59.63 -10.12
N LEU A 15 2.75 59.38 -10.08
CA LEU A 15 3.88 60.31 -9.90
C LEU A 15 5.21 59.51 -9.79
N PRO A 16 6.40 60.11 -10.00
CA PRO A 16 7.28 59.72 -11.11
C PRO A 16 8.57 59.01 -10.68
N GLY A 17 9.15 58.30 -11.64
CA GLY A 17 10.42 57.60 -11.51
C GLY A 17 11.64 58.51 -11.52
N LEU A 18 12.65 58.09 -10.76
CA LEU A 18 14.07 58.21 -11.11
C LEU A 18 14.88 57.31 -10.16
N THR A 19 14.67 55.99 -10.21
CA THR A 19 15.49 55.03 -9.41
C THR A 19 15.59 53.63 -10.02
N LEU A 20 15.02 53.40 -11.22
CA LEU A 20 14.97 52.06 -11.83
C LEU A 20 16.17 51.71 -12.72
N LEU A 21 16.99 52.68 -13.14
CA LEU A 21 18.05 52.40 -14.13
C LEU A 21 19.33 51.80 -13.51
N LEU A 22 19.57 52.00 -12.21
CA LEU A 22 20.73 51.45 -11.50
C LEU A 22 20.47 50.04 -10.92
N LEU A 23 19.22 49.63 -10.73
CA LEU A 23 18.87 48.27 -10.31
C LEU A 23 18.89 47.25 -11.45
N PHE A 24 18.77 47.69 -12.71
CA PHE A 24 18.75 46.78 -13.87
C PHE A 24 20.14 46.26 -14.27
N LEU A 25 21.23 46.95 -13.89
CA LEU A 25 22.60 46.54 -14.20
C LEU A 25 23.26 45.66 -13.11
N LEU A 26 22.63 45.50 -11.94
CA LEU A 26 23.06 44.60 -10.87
C LEU A 26 22.33 43.24 -10.89
N LEU A 27 21.38 43.04 -11.80
CA LEU A 27 20.57 41.82 -11.92
C LEU A 27 21.06 40.83 -13.00
N LEU A 28 22.13 41.15 -13.74
CA LEU A 28 22.75 40.23 -14.70
C LEU A 28 24.07 39.67 -14.16
N GLN A 29 24.02 38.82 -13.12
CA GLN A 29 25.08 37.83 -12.86
C GLN A 29 24.71 36.70 -11.86
N TRP A 30 23.43 36.38 -11.70
CA TRP A 30 23.02 35.10 -11.11
C TRP A 30 22.65 34.14 -12.24
N THR A 31 23.66 33.64 -12.95
CA THR A 31 23.50 32.38 -13.67
C THR A 31 23.36 31.31 -12.60
N VAL A 32 22.11 30.96 -12.24
CA VAL A 32 21.82 29.73 -11.52
C VAL A 32 22.43 28.61 -12.38
N ALA A 33 23.43 27.92 -11.85
CA ALA A 33 24.00 26.76 -12.52
C ALA A 33 22.83 25.82 -12.88
N PRO A 34 22.77 25.29 -14.12
CA PRO A 34 21.73 24.33 -14.46
C PRO A 34 21.76 23.21 -13.42
N ALA A 35 20.59 22.85 -12.88
CA ALA A 35 20.49 21.74 -11.94
C ALA A 35 21.17 20.51 -12.56
N PRO A 36 21.97 19.75 -11.79
CA PRO A 36 22.62 18.56 -12.32
C PRO A 36 21.57 17.65 -12.95
N ALA A 37 21.92 17.04 -14.09
CA ALA A 37 21.00 16.17 -14.81
C ALA A 37 20.51 15.05 -13.88
N GLN A 38 19.19 14.97 -13.69
CA GLN A 38 18.58 13.91 -12.89
C GLN A 38 18.81 12.56 -13.56
N THR A 39 19.30 11.60 -12.79
CA THR A 39 19.43 10.22 -13.24
C THR A 39 18.20 9.44 -12.80
N TRP A 40 17.59 8.70 -13.72
CA TRP A 40 16.39 7.92 -13.51
C TRP A 40 16.69 6.45 -13.83
N ASN A 41 16.45 5.56 -12.87
CA ASN A 41 16.75 4.13 -13.00
C ASN A 41 15.48 3.30 -13.10
N ILE A 42 15.55 2.17 -13.79
CA ILE A 42 14.45 1.20 -13.84
C ILE A 42 14.20 0.67 -12.42
N LEU A 43 12.94 0.70 -12.00
CA LEU A 43 12.47 0.16 -10.75
C LEU A 43 11.83 -1.22 -10.98
N ASP A 44 12.29 -2.23 -10.26
CA ASP A 44 11.59 -3.51 -10.17
C ASP A 44 10.40 -3.38 -9.22
N THR A 45 9.21 -3.63 -9.74
CA THR A 45 7.93 -3.43 -9.08
C THR A 45 7.16 -4.75 -8.89
N HIS A 46 7.89 -5.86 -8.79
CA HIS A 46 7.30 -7.17 -8.53
C HIS A 46 6.44 -7.16 -7.24
N PRO A 47 5.21 -7.71 -7.28
CA PRO A 47 4.20 -7.39 -6.27
C PRO A 47 4.19 -8.23 -5.00
N GLY A 48 4.96 -9.33 -4.95
CA GLY A 48 4.95 -10.23 -3.79
C GLY A 48 6.08 -9.92 -2.82
N THR A 49 5.76 -9.72 -1.54
CA THR A 49 6.74 -9.50 -0.45
C THR A 49 7.51 -10.78 -0.14
N VAL A 50 8.83 -10.67 0.01
CA VAL A 50 9.70 -11.78 0.44
C VAL A 50 9.48 -12.04 1.93
N THR A 51 9.00 -13.24 2.25
CA THR A 51 8.77 -13.68 3.64
C THR A 51 10.03 -13.54 4.48
N GLY A 52 9.88 -13.01 5.69
CA GLY A 52 10.96 -12.79 6.64
C GLY A 52 11.89 -11.62 6.29
N SER A 53 11.68 -10.90 5.20
CA SER A 53 12.44 -9.68 4.85
C SER A 53 12.15 -8.52 5.81
N ALA A 54 12.86 -7.40 5.64
CA ALA A 54 12.59 -6.17 6.40
C ALA A 54 11.23 -5.53 6.07
N LEU A 55 10.64 -5.88 4.93
CA LEU A 55 9.32 -5.42 4.50
C LEU A 55 8.22 -6.47 4.77
N ASP A 56 8.54 -7.59 5.43
CA ASP A 56 7.54 -8.54 5.91
C ASP A 56 7.20 -8.27 7.38
N LEU A 57 6.13 -7.48 7.58
CA LEU A 57 5.57 -7.10 8.86
C LEU A 57 4.39 -8.01 9.28
N SER A 58 4.12 -9.11 8.57
CA SER A 58 3.00 -10.01 8.85
C SER A 58 2.97 -10.56 10.27
N ARG A 59 4.15 -10.71 10.89
CA ARG A 59 4.31 -11.10 12.30
C ARG A 59 3.72 -10.13 13.32
N MET A 60 3.39 -8.90 12.91
CA MET A 60 2.69 -7.95 13.78
C MET A 60 1.22 -8.33 13.96
N ASN A 61 0.63 -9.07 13.02
CA ASN A 61 -0.76 -9.49 13.09
C ASN A 61 -0.92 -10.67 14.02
N ASP A 62 -1.96 -10.60 14.83
CA ASP A 62 -2.29 -11.64 15.78
C ASP A 62 -3.56 -12.36 15.35
N ALA A 63 -3.40 -13.36 14.50
CA ALA A 63 -4.49 -14.08 13.85
C ALA A 63 -5.19 -15.11 14.78
N PRO A 64 -6.46 -15.45 14.52
CA PRO A 64 -7.37 -14.78 13.60
C PRO A 64 -7.96 -13.47 14.17
N ALA A 65 -8.51 -12.61 13.30
CA ALA A 65 -9.22 -11.40 13.73
C ALA A 65 -10.46 -11.77 14.57
N GLY A 66 -10.76 -10.96 15.58
CA GLY A 66 -11.88 -11.16 16.51
C GLY A 66 -11.60 -12.15 17.65
N LYS A 67 -10.41 -12.75 17.73
CA LYS A 67 -10.09 -13.73 18.79
C LYS A 67 -10.06 -13.15 20.21
N TYR A 68 -9.93 -11.83 20.34
CA TYR A 68 -9.99 -11.11 21.61
C TYR A 68 -11.39 -10.56 21.92
N GLY A 69 -12.44 -10.94 21.19
CA GLY A 69 -13.77 -10.36 21.37
C GLY A 69 -13.89 -8.98 20.71
N TRP A 70 -14.92 -8.24 21.09
CA TRP A 70 -15.27 -6.97 20.45
C TRP A 70 -14.26 -5.85 20.75
N ALA A 71 -14.11 -4.94 19.80
CA ALA A 71 -13.46 -3.65 20.06
C ALA A 71 -14.37 -2.78 20.93
N THR A 72 -13.82 -2.22 22.00
CA THR A 72 -14.55 -1.40 22.99
C THR A 72 -13.78 -0.12 23.28
N ILE A 73 -14.51 0.94 23.60
CA ILE A 73 -13.96 2.23 24.03
C ILE A 73 -13.75 2.18 25.54
N ASP A 74 -12.55 2.52 26.02
CA ASP A 74 -12.27 2.62 27.46
C ASP A 74 -12.68 3.97 28.05
N ALA A 75 -12.28 4.20 29.31
CA ALA A 75 -12.56 5.46 29.99
C ALA A 75 -11.83 6.65 29.38
N ASP A 76 -10.70 6.47 28.70
CA ASP A 76 -9.90 7.55 28.11
C ASP A 76 -10.29 7.84 26.66
N GLY A 77 -11.18 7.04 26.08
CA GLY A 77 -11.64 7.16 24.70
C GLY A 77 -10.83 6.33 23.70
N ASP A 78 -9.95 5.47 24.18
CA ASP A 78 -9.07 4.63 23.37
C ASP A 78 -9.75 3.29 23.02
N ILE A 79 -9.36 2.67 21.91
CA ILE A 79 -9.84 1.34 21.53
C ILE A 79 -9.01 0.22 22.16
N LEU A 80 -9.70 -0.74 22.81
CA LEU A 80 -9.16 -1.99 23.33
C LEU A 80 -10.02 -3.17 22.89
N PHE A 81 -9.55 -4.40 23.10
CA PHE A 81 -10.38 -5.60 22.95
C PHE A 81 -10.88 -6.10 24.32
N GLU A 82 -12.10 -6.64 24.38
CA GLU A 82 -12.69 -7.24 25.60
C GLU A 82 -11.75 -8.26 26.29
N GLY A 83 -11.11 -9.11 25.48
CA GLY A 83 -10.17 -10.14 25.92
C GLY A 83 -8.74 -9.64 26.16
N ASN A 84 -8.47 -8.35 25.92
CA ASN A 84 -7.20 -7.70 26.23
C ASN A 84 -7.39 -6.23 26.67
N PRO A 85 -8.06 -5.99 27.81
CA PRO A 85 -8.52 -4.66 28.23
C PRO A 85 -7.40 -3.77 28.82
N ASN A 86 -6.13 -4.17 28.72
CA ASN A 86 -4.99 -3.39 29.23
C ASN A 86 -4.04 -2.94 28.11
N ALA A 87 -4.39 -3.18 26.84
CA ALA A 87 -3.57 -2.83 25.71
C ALA A 87 -4.40 -2.07 24.67
N LYS A 88 -4.06 -0.79 24.47
CA LYS A 88 -4.58 0.00 23.35
C LYS A 88 -4.26 -0.70 22.04
N VAL A 89 -5.23 -0.72 21.15
CA VAL A 89 -5.10 -1.22 19.79
C VAL A 89 -5.03 -0.03 18.85
N ARG A 90 -4.16 -0.13 17.84
CA ARG A 90 -4.09 0.82 16.73
C ARG A 90 -4.33 0.07 15.44
N PHE A 91 -5.26 0.55 14.65
CA PHE A 91 -5.64 -0.02 13.37
C PHE A 91 -5.01 0.79 12.24
N TYR A 92 -4.27 0.11 11.38
CA TYR A 92 -3.69 0.71 10.19
C TYR A 92 -3.97 -0.18 8.99
N GLY A 93 -4.48 0.42 7.92
CA GLY A 93 -4.93 -0.32 6.76
C GLY A 93 -5.22 0.55 5.56
N ALA A 94 -6.08 0.04 4.70
CA ALA A 94 -6.50 0.70 3.49
C ALA A 94 -7.92 0.27 3.11
N ASN A 95 -8.54 1.05 2.23
CA ASN A 95 -9.72 0.63 1.51
C ASN A 95 -9.31 -0.39 0.45
N ILE A 96 -9.99 -1.54 0.38
CA ILE A 96 -9.60 -2.66 -0.49
C ILE A 96 -10.70 -3.02 -1.50
N PRO A 97 -10.34 -3.64 -2.65
CA PRO A 97 -11.34 -4.16 -3.58
C PRO A 97 -12.14 -5.31 -2.94
N THR A 98 -13.40 -5.43 -3.34
CA THR A 98 -14.37 -6.33 -2.68
C THR A 98 -14.59 -7.64 -3.43
N PHE A 99 -14.53 -7.63 -4.77
CA PHE A 99 -14.99 -8.75 -5.60
C PHE A 99 -13.85 -9.36 -6.42
N MET A 100 -13.31 -10.48 -5.96
CA MET A 100 -12.12 -11.12 -6.49
C MET A 100 -12.28 -12.65 -6.56
N THR A 101 -11.49 -13.30 -7.41
CA THR A 101 -11.31 -14.76 -7.34
C THR A 101 -10.55 -15.15 -6.06
N HIS A 102 -10.72 -16.37 -5.57
CA HIS A 102 -10.03 -16.83 -4.35
C HIS A 102 -8.51 -16.67 -4.41
N PRO A 103 -7.80 -17.01 -5.51
CA PRO A 103 -6.35 -16.77 -5.60
C PRO A 103 -5.96 -15.30 -5.52
N GLN A 104 -6.80 -14.39 -6.04
CA GLN A 104 -6.58 -12.95 -5.92
C GLN A 104 -6.78 -12.49 -4.47
N VAL A 105 -7.81 -12.98 -3.79
CA VAL A 105 -8.04 -12.70 -2.36
C VAL A 105 -6.85 -13.18 -1.52
N ASP A 106 -6.34 -14.38 -1.76
CA ASP A 106 -5.20 -14.93 -1.02
C ASP A 106 -3.95 -14.08 -1.25
N ALA A 107 -3.65 -13.71 -2.50
CA ALA A 107 -2.52 -12.85 -2.83
C ALA A 107 -2.65 -11.44 -2.22
N LEU A 108 -3.85 -10.85 -2.26
CA LEU A 108 -4.13 -9.56 -1.65
C LEU A 108 -3.91 -9.64 -0.14
N THR A 109 -4.57 -10.56 0.56
CA THR A 109 -4.52 -10.65 2.02
C THR A 109 -3.13 -11.03 2.55
N ASP A 110 -2.37 -11.85 1.81
CA ASP A 110 -0.95 -12.09 2.09
C ASP A 110 -0.14 -10.78 2.03
N ARG A 111 -0.38 -9.97 0.99
CA ARG A 111 0.31 -8.69 0.82
C ARG A 111 -0.09 -7.67 1.88
N LEU A 112 -1.37 -7.53 2.20
CA LEU A 112 -1.85 -6.62 3.26
C LEU A 112 -1.23 -7.01 4.62
N ALA A 113 -1.21 -8.31 4.94
CA ALA A 113 -0.55 -8.81 6.15
C ALA A 113 0.95 -8.50 6.13
N ALA A 114 1.66 -8.77 5.03
CA ALA A 114 3.08 -8.47 4.89
C ALA A 114 3.39 -6.97 5.01
N MET A 115 2.50 -6.09 4.56
CA MET A 115 2.61 -4.64 4.76
C MET A 115 2.38 -4.22 6.22
N GLY A 116 1.92 -5.13 7.07
CA GLY A 116 1.63 -4.86 8.48
C GLY A 116 0.28 -4.18 8.66
N TYR A 117 -0.68 -4.38 7.75
CA TYR A 117 -2.05 -3.94 7.98
C TYR A 117 -2.78 -4.90 8.91
N ASN A 118 -3.57 -4.35 9.82
CA ASN A 118 -4.46 -5.11 10.71
C ASN A 118 -5.92 -4.68 10.61
N VAL A 119 -6.26 -3.77 9.71
CA VAL A 119 -7.63 -3.45 9.33
C VAL A 119 -7.72 -3.35 7.80
N ALA A 120 -8.89 -3.65 7.26
CA ALA A 120 -9.26 -3.33 5.90
C ALA A 120 -10.62 -2.62 5.92
N ARG A 121 -10.72 -1.49 5.22
CA ARG A 121 -12.00 -0.80 5.02
C ARG A 121 -12.71 -1.36 3.80
N ILE A 122 -13.93 -1.84 4.01
CA ILE A 122 -14.75 -2.46 2.99
C ILE A 122 -15.80 -1.46 2.52
N MET A 123 -15.76 -1.18 1.23
CA MET A 123 -16.68 -0.28 0.55
C MET A 123 -17.14 -0.90 -0.78
N GLY A 124 -18.21 -0.36 -1.35
CA GLY A 124 -18.65 -0.73 -2.69
C GLY A 124 -19.13 -2.18 -2.81
N HIS A 125 -19.39 -2.87 -1.70
CA HIS A 125 -20.10 -4.17 -1.70
C HIS A 125 -21.48 -4.04 -2.34
N ASP A 126 -22.06 -2.85 -2.31
CA ASP A 126 -23.39 -2.51 -2.79
C ASP A 126 -23.38 -1.81 -4.18
N ILE A 127 -22.28 -1.88 -4.93
CA ILE A 127 -22.16 -1.28 -6.26
C ILE A 127 -23.21 -1.83 -7.25
N MET A 128 -23.79 -0.96 -8.07
CA MET A 128 -24.84 -1.33 -9.05
C MET A 128 -24.50 -0.83 -10.45
N GLU A 129 -23.25 -0.99 -10.87
CA GLU A 129 -22.76 -0.48 -12.15
C GLU A 129 -22.69 -1.57 -13.22
N SER A 130 -22.83 -1.21 -14.50
CA SER A 130 -22.82 -2.19 -15.60
C SER A 130 -21.48 -2.96 -15.72
N TRP A 131 -20.39 -2.36 -15.25
CA TRP A 131 -19.05 -2.93 -15.27
C TRP A 131 -18.70 -3.71 -13.99
N GLN A 132 -19.44 -3.52 -12.88
CA GLN A 132 -19.28 -4.28 -11.64
C GLN A 132 -20.60 -4.32 -10.87
N GLN A 133 -21.08 -5.53 -10.58
CA GLN A 133 -22.29 -5.76 -9.79
C GLN A 133 -21.92 -6.22 -8.38
N GLY A 134 -22.49 -5.55 -7.39
CA GLY A 134 -22.32 -5.83 -5.97
C GLY A 134 -23.14 -7.02 -5.49
N ILE A 135 -23.28 -7.12 -4.17
CA ILE A 135 -23.99 -8.23 -3.52
C ILE A 135 -25.51 -8.15 -3.66
N PHE A 136 -26.07 -7.01 -4.08
CA PHE A 136 -27.51 -6.85 -4.26
C PHE A 136 -27.91 -6.86 -5.73
N GLN A 137 -29.07 -7.45 -6.01
CA GLN A 137 -29.77 -7.22 -7.27
C GLN A 137 -30.36 -5.81 -7.29
N THR A 138 -30.38 -5.17 -8.47
CA THR A 138 -30.92 -3.81 -8.60
C THR A 138 -32.42 -3.78 -8.23
N PRO A 139 -32.82 -3.01 -7.21
CA PRO A 139 -34.22 -2.93 -6.81
C PRO A 139 -35.04 -2.10 -7.81
N THR A 140 -36.27 -2.53 -8.05
CA THR A 140 -37.22 -1.86 -8.98
C THR A 140 -38.46 -1.29 -8.28
N SER A 141 -38.59 -1.52 -6.97
CA SER A 141 -39.72 -1.13 -6.14
C SER A 141 -39.25 -0.76 -4.73
N THR A 142 -40.07 -0.02 -3.99
CA THR A 142 -39.91 0.20 -2.54
C THR A 142 -40.38 -1.00 -1.70
N ASP A 143 -40.96 -2.03 -2.32
CA ASP A 143 -41.28 -3.30 -1.67
C ASP A 143 -39.99 -4.08 -1.34
N PRO A 144 -39.60 -4.19 -0.06
CA PRO A 144 -38.34 -4.82 0.31
C PRO A 144 -38.36 -6.34 0.15
N THR A 145 -39.52 -6.96 -0.05
CA THR A 145 -39.60 -8.41 -0.32
C THR A 145 -38.99 -8.78 -1.67
N LEU A 146 -38.74 -7.79 -2.51
CA LEU A 146 -38.06 -7.92 -3.81
C LEU A 146 -36.55 -7.67 -3.73
N LEU A 147 -36.01 -7.32 -2.55
CA LEU A 147 -34.55 -7.27 -2.34
C LEU A 147 -33.99 -8.70 -2.34
N ALA A 148 -32.96 -8.92 -3.14
CA ALA A 148 -32.35 -10.23 -3.33
C ALA A 148 -30.82 -10.09 -3.46
N PHE A 149 -30.09 -11.11 -3.03
CA PHE A 149 -28.65 -11.16 -3.23
C PHE A 149 -28.31 -11.54 -4.68
N ASN A 150 -27.23 -10.96 -5.18
CA ASN A 150 -26.38 -11.56 -6.20
C ASN A 150 -25.46 -12.58 -5.51
N THR A 151 -25.79 -13.86 -5.63
CA THR A 151 -25.10 -14.93 -4.89
C THR A 151 -23.63 -15.10 -5.27
N ALA A 152 -23.24 -14.75 -6.50
CA ALA A 152 -21.84 -14.86 -6.94
C ALA A 152 -20.98 -13.77 -6.27
N SER A 153 -21.43 -12.52 -6.29
CA SER A 153 -20.73 -11.42 -5.61
C SER A 153 -20.70 -11.61 -4.09
N LEU A 154 -21.79 -12.15 -3.51
CA LEU A 154 -21.85 -12.46 -2.09
C LEU A 154 -20.84 -13.55 -1.69
N GLU A 155 -20.66 -14.59 -2.51
CA GLU A 155 -19.68 -15.65 -2.26
C GLU A 155 -18.24 -15.12 -2.27
N GLN A 156 -17.90 -14.24 -3.22
CA GLN A 156 -16.59 -13.60 -3.29
C GLN A 156 -16.30 -12.75 -2.05
N LEU A 157 -17.29 -11.99 -1.60
CA LEU A 157 -17.19 -11.17 -0.39
C LEU A 157 -17.07 -12.05 0.87
N ASP A 158 -17.82 -13.14 0.94
CA ASP A 158 -17.72 -14.11 2.04
C ASP A 158 -16.29 -14.67 2.15
N TYR A 159 -15.68 -15.03 1.01
CA TYR A 159 -14.30 -15.55 0.98
C TYR A 159 -13.28 -14.48 1.37
N LEU A 160 -13.46 -13.23 0.91
CA LEU A 160 -12.62 -12.10 1.33
C LEU A 160 -12.61 -11.93 2.85
N PHE A 161 -13.78 -11.91 3.49
CA PHE A 161 -13.87 -11.82 4.95
C PHE A 161 -13.18 -12.99 5.67
N ALA A 162 -13.36 -14.22 5.17
CA ALA A 162 -12.72 -15.39 5.75
C ALA A 162 -11.19 -15.33 5.65
N SER A 163 -10.67 -14.86 4.52
CA SER A 163 -9.23 -14.73 4.30
C SER A 163 -8.62 -13.60 5.15
N LEU A 164 -9.25 -12.42 5.21
CA LEU A 164 -8.85 -11.33 6.12
C LEU A 164 -8.81 -11.80 7.58
N LYS A 165 -9.88 -12.48 8.02
CA LYS A 165 -9.97 -13.03 9.38
C LYS A 165 -8.84 -14.01 9.68
N LYS A 166 -8.52 -14.92 8.75
CA LYS A 166 -7.40 -15.87 8.86
C LYS A 166 -6.04 -15.17 9.00
N LYS A 167 -5.88 -13.96 8.45
CA LYS A 167 -4.65 -13.16 8.52
C LYS A 167 -4.58 -12.20 9.71
N GLY A 168 -5.58 -12.21 10.60
CA GLY A 168 -5.63 -11.27 11.72
C GLY A 168 -5.93 -9.82 11.30
N ILE A 169 -6.59 -9.64 10.15
CA ILE A 169 -6.99 -8.34 9.62
C ILE A 169 -8.47 -8.13 9.95
N TYR A 170 -8.75 -7.10 10.74
CA TYR A 170 -10.08 -6.68 11.14
C TYR A 170 -10.78 -5.90 10.01
N VAL A 171 -12.07 -5.64 10.16
CA VAL A 171 -12.87 -4.94 9.15
C VAL A 171 -13.51 -3.71 9.73
N GLN A 172 -13.34 -2.60 9.03
CA GLN A 172 -14.21 -1.44 9.11
C GLN A 172 -15.05 -1.43 7.83
N MET A 173 -16.34 -1.07 7.88
CA MET A 173 -17.18 -1.19 6.68
C MET A 173 -18.23 -0.10 6.56
N ASP A 174 -18.50 0.29 5.33
CA ASP A 174 -19.71 1.02 5.00
C ASP A 174 -20.89 0.05 4.90
N LEU A 175 -22.06 0.46 5.37
CA LEU A 175 -23.30 -0.27 5.14
C LEU A 175 -23.95 0.16 3.82
N PHE A 176 -23.79 1.43 3.44
CA PHE A 176 -24.42 2.01 2.25
C PHE A 176 -23.51 3.05 1.58
N THR A 177 -23.08 2.76 0.35
CA THR A 177 -22.13 3.59 -0.40
C THR A 177 -22.57 3.81 -1.85
N SER A 178 -22.79 2.73 -2.61
CA SER A 178 -23.06 2.76 -4.05
C SER A 178 -24.42 2.18 -4.45
N PHE A 179 -25.24 1.75 -3.50
CA PHE A 179 -26.58 1.26 -3.74
C PHE A 179 -27.45 2.35 -4.42
N GLN A 180 -28.18 1.99 -5.48
CA GLN A 180 -28.91 2.95 -6.31
C GLN A 180 -30.43 2.84 -6.20
N PHE A 181 -31.11 3.98 -6.30
CA PHE A 181 -32.58 4.07 -6.42
C PHE A 181 -33.05 4.44 -7.83
N SER A 182 -32.15 4.47 -8.82
CA SER A 182 -32.40 4.90 -10.20
C SER A 182 -33.52 4.10 -10.90
N SER A 183 -33.70 2.83 -10.50
CA SER A 183 -34.74 1.93 -11.04
C SER A 183 -36.04 1.92 -10.24
N ILE A 184 -36.16 2.72 -9.17
CA ILE A 184 -37.37 2.83 -8.33
C ILE A 184 -38.07 4.17 -8.66
N PRO A 185 -39.16 4.17 -9.45
CA PRO A 185 -39.74 5.42 -9.96
C PRO A 185 -40.12 6.44 -8.87
N SER A 186 -40.64 5.97 -7.73
CA SER A 186 -41.04 6.82 -6.61
C SER A 186 -39.88 7.54 -5.92
N LEU A 187 -38.66 6.99 -5.97
CA LEU A 187 -37.47 7.59 -5.38
C LEU A 187 -36.61 8.33 -6.41
N ASN A 188 -36.47 7.75 -7.61
CA ASN A 188 -35.72 8.36 -8.72
C ASN A 188 -36.31 9.73 -9.14
N ALA A 189 -37.63 9.93 -8.99
CA ALA A 189 -38.29 11.19 -9.32
C ALA A 189 -37.72 12.42 -8.57
N TYR A 190 -37.04 12.24 -7.44
CA TYR A 190 -36.41 13.32 -6.67
C TYR A 190 -35.04 13.75 -7.21
N GLY A 191 -34.43 12.97 -8.10
CA GLY A 191 -33.18 13.33 -8.80
C GLY A 191 -31.99 13.58 -7.87
N GLN A 192 -31.85 12.78 -6.82
CA GLN A 192 -30.74 12.83 -5.87
C GLN A 192 -30.10 11.46 -5.71
N SER A 193 -28.82 11.43 -5.34
CA SER A 193 -28.20 10.19 -4.88
C SER A 193 -28.89 9.68 -3.60
N PRO A 194 -29.05 8.37 -3.42
CA PRO A 194 -29.85 7.77 -2.33
C PRO A 194 -29.54 8.28 -0.92
N GLY A 195 -28.27 8.47 -0.56
CA GLY A 195 -27.86 8.96 0.77
C GLY A 195 -28.49 10.30 1.17
N PHE A 196 -28.76 11.18 0.20
CA PHE A 196 -29.39 12.48 0.46
C PHE A 196 -30.90 12.41 0.68
N LEU A 197 -31.54 11.26 0.41
CA LEU A 197 -32.99 11.09 0.54
C LEU A 197 -33.40 10.56 1.91
N PHE A 198 -32.52 9.86 2.64
CA PHE A 198 -32.81 9.32 3.97
C PHE A 198 -33.36 10.35 4.97
N PRO A 199 -32.84 11.59 5.04
CA PRO A 199 -33.34 12.58 6.01
C PRO A 199 -34.77 13.07 5.70
N PHE A 200 -35.27 12.85 4.48
CA PHE A 200 -36.51 13.46 3.99
C PHE A 200 -37.63 12.46 3.67
N LEU A 201 -37.30 11.20 3.38
CA LEU A 201 -38.24 10.18 2.89
C LEU A 201 -38.17 8.89 3.72
N ASP A 202 -39.29 8.50 4.33
CA ASP A 202 -39.38 7.26 5.10
C ASP A 202 -39.15 6.00 4.25
N ASP A 203 -39.61 5.98 3.00
CA ASP A 203 -39.40 4.86 2.08
C ASP A 203 -37.90 4.63 1.77
N ALA A 204 -37.12 5.70 1.63
CA ALA A 204 -35.69 5.62 1.41
C ALA A 204 -34.97 5.02 2.63
N TYR A 205 -35.31 5.50 3.84
CA TYR A 205 -34.79 4.95 5.08
C TYR A 205 -35.22 3.48 5.28
N TYR A 206 -36.47 3.13 4.95
CA TYR A 206 -36.97 1.77 5.10
C TYR A 206 -36.23 0.78 4.19
N LEU A 207 -35.88 1.17 2.96
CA LEU A 207 -35.03 0.36 2.09
C LEU A 207 -33.63 0.18 2.67
N TRP A 208 -33.01 1.23 3.22
CA TRP A 208 -31.74 1.12 3.94
C TRP A 208 -31.85 0.09 5.09
N GLN A 209 -32.91 0.15 5.91
CA GLN A 209 -33.09 -0.81 7.01
C GLN A 209 -33.12 -2.26 6.53
N LYS A 210 -33.77 -2.51 5.38
CA LYS A 210 -34.01 -3.85 4.86
C LYS A 210 -32.78 -4.42 4.16
N GLU A 211 -32.07 -3.60 3.39
CA GLU A 211 -30.76 -3.93 2.83
C GLU A 211 -29.76 -4.26 3.94
N THR A 212 -29.67 -3.40 4.95
CA THR A 212 -28.72 -3.56 6.06
C THR A 212 -29.05 -4.78 6.93
N GLU A 213 -30.32 -5.01 7.26
CA GLU A 213 -30.77 -6.22 7.97
C GLU A 213 -30.41 -7.50 7.19
N MET A 214 -30.64 -7.48 5.88
CA MET A 214 -30.34 -8.58 4.98
C MET A 214 -28.84 -8.87 4.93
N TYR A 215 -28.01 -7.85 4.75
CA TYR A 215 -26.56 -8.01 4.71
C TYR A 215 -25.98 -8.50 6.04
N LEU A 216 -26.32 -7.83 7.14
CA LEU A 216 -25.70 -8.11 8.44
C LEU A 216 -26.19 -9.42 9.07
N SER A 217 -27.36 -9.92 8.65
CA SER A 217 -27.90 -11.21 9.13
C SER A 217 -27.52 -12.39 8.24
N HIS A 218 -26.93 -12.17 7.07
CA HIS A 218 -26.37 -13.24 6.25
C HIS A 218 -25.26 -13.96 7.01
N VAL A 219 -25.32 -15.28 7.06
CA VAL A 219 -24.27 -16.11 7.66
C VAL A 219 -23.23 -16.40 6.60
N ASN A 220 -22.03 -15.86 6.78
CA ASN A 220 -20.92 -16.08 5.87
C ASN A 220 -20.64 -17.59 5.74
N GLN A 221 -20.55 -18.08 4.50
CA GLN A 221 -20.46 -19.52 4.25
C GLN A 221 -19.12 -20.16 4.65
N TYR A 222 -18.06 -19.36 4.83
CA TYR A 222 -16.71 -19.81 5.18
C TYR A 222 -16.39 -19.62 6.66
N THR A 223 -16.86 -18.53 7.29
CA THR A 223 -16.65 -18.30 8.73
C THR A 223 -17.77 -18.88 9.59
N HIS A 224 -18.94 -19.14 9.00
CA HIS A 224 -20.17 -19.60 9.67
C HIS A 224 -20.70 -18.64 10.74
N VAL A 225 -20.38 -17.35 10.62
CA VAL A 225 -20.84 -16.28 11.53
C VAL A 225 -21.45 -15.16 10.69
N ALA A 226 -22.53 -14.56 11.18
CA ALA A 226 -23.09 -13.36 10.57
C ALA A 226 -22.28 -12.12 10.98
N LEU A 227 -22.15 -11.12 10.11
CA LEU A 227 -21.31 -9.95 10.39
C LEU A 227 -21.74 -9.19 11.67
N LYS A 228 -23.05 -9.13 11.96
CA LYS A 228 -23.55 -8.54 13.21
C LYS A 228 -23.06 -9.22 14.49
N ASP A 229 -22.64 -10.49 14.37
CA ASP A 229 -22.21 -11.36 15.47
C ASP A 229 -20.70 -11.63 15.44
N ASP A 230 -19.95 -11.09 14.46
CA ASP A 230 -18.52 -11.36 14.28
C ASP A 230 -17.62 -10.23 14.83
N PRO A 231 -16.85 -10.46 15.91
CA PRO A 231 -15.95 -9.46 16.49
C PRO A 231 -14.76 -9.07 15.58
N MET A 232 -14.64 -9.65 14.38
CA MET A 232 -13.72 -9.11 13.37
C MET A 232 -14.12 -7.71 12.89
N VAL A 233 -15.39 -7.33 13.02
CA VAL A 233 -15.89 -6.01 12.61
C VAL A 233 -15.68 -5.01 13.76
N ILE A 234 -14.87 -3.98 13.52
CA ILE A 234 -14.52 -2.98 14.53
C ILE A 234 -15.41 -1.74 14.47
N GLY A 235 -15.91 -1.41 13.28
CA GLY A 235 -16.68 -0.20 13.02
C GLY A 235 -17.56 -0.34 11.80
N MET A 236 -18.76 0.25 11.86
CA MET A 236 -19.72 0.32 10.76
C MET A 236 -20.19 1.75 10.53
N CYS A 237 -20.07 2.20 9.28
CA CYS A 237 -20.57 3.48 8.81
C CYS A 237 -21.97 3.30 8.20
N PRO A 238 -23.05 3.84 8.79
CA PRO A 238 -24.40 3.70 8.25
C PRO A 238 -24.56 4.15 6.80
N TRP A 239 -23.87 5.22 6.40
CA TRP A 239 -23.74 5.61 5.00
C TRP A 239 -22.49 6.46 4.75
N ASN A 240 -21.89 6.28 3.59
CA ASN A 240 -20.66 6.98 3.19
C ASN A 240 -20.96 8.40 2.63
N GLU A 241 -20.27 9.42 3.15
CA GLU A 241 -20.09 10.80 2.64
C GLU A 241 -21.30 11.69 2.27
N ALA A 242 -22.53 11.17 2.19
CA ALA A 242 -23.70 11.96 1.81
C ALA A 242 -24.13 12.92 2.93
N LEU A 243 -23.59 14.14 2.93
CA LEU A 243 -23.88 15.18 3.92
C LEU A 243 -24.69 16.32 3.31
N LEU A 244 -25.78 16.72 3.97
CA LEU A 244 -26.72 17.74 3.49
C LEU A 244 -26.10 19.08 3.02
N PRO A 245 -24.95 19.59 3.51
CA PRO A 245 -24.30 20.76 2.92
C PRO A 245 -24.00 20.59 1.42
N ASN A 246 -23.81 19.35 0.97
CA ASN A 246 -23.57 18.97 -0.43
C ASN A 246 -24.81 18.45 -1.16
N LEU A 247 -26.02 18.63 -0.60
CA LEU A 247 -27.26 18.31 -1.28
C LEU A 247 -27.28 18.97 -2.68
N ALA A 248 -27.47 18.16 -3.73
CA ALA A 248 -27.50 18.70 -5.08
C ALA A 248 -28.73 19.60 -5.27
N LYS A 249 -28.62 20.55 -6.21
CA LYS A 249 -29.67 21.54 -6.49
C LYS A 249 -31.01 20.81 -6.77
N PRO A 250 -32.08 21.11 -6.01
CA PRO A 250 -33.30 20.32 -6.07
C PRO A 250 -34.04 20.54 -7.39
N ASN A 251 -34.61 19.47 -7.93
CA ASN A 251 -35.47 19.52 -9.12
C ASN A 251 -36.90 19.98 -8.77
N SER A 252 -37.80 19.97 -9.75
CA SER A 252 -39.21 20.37 -9.58
C SER A 252 -40.03 19.46 -8.65
N THR A 253 -39.58 18.22 -8.42
CA THR A 253 -40.23 17.26 -7.52
C THR A 253 -39.76 17.44 -6.08
N LEU A 254 -38.46 17.63 -5.88
CA LEU A 254 -37.86 17.76 -4.55
C LEU A 254 -38.09 19.14 -3.93
N SER A 255 -38.09 20.21 -4.74
CA SER A 255 -38.21 21.58 -4.22
C SER A 255 -39.48 21.81 -3.38
N PRO A 256 -40.69 21.38 -3.81
CA PRO A 256 -41.91 21.54 -3.02
C PRO A 256 -41.90 20.74 -1.69
N LEU A 257 -41.29 19.55 -1.69
CA LEU A 257 -41.15 18.72 -0.50
C LEU A 257 -40.26 19.43 0.53
N LEU A 258 -39.07 19.87 0.11
CA LEU A 258 -38.13 20.58 0.97
C LEU A 258 -38.72 21.87 1.53
N LEU A 259 -39.42 22.65 0.69
CA LEU A 259 -40.11 23.87 1.14
C LEU A 259 -41.16 23.56 2.22
N THR A 260 -41.97 22.52 2.03
CA THR A 260 -43.02 22.13 2.99
C THR A 260 -42.42 21.70 4.32
N GLN A 261 -41.41 20.82 4.29
CA GLN A 261 -40.75 20.37 5.51
C GLN A 261 -40.00 21.52 6.21
N PHE A 262 -39.35 22.40 5.46
CA PHE A 262 -38.65 23.56 6.02
C PHE A 262 -39.62 24.57 6.65
N ASN A 263 -40.74 24.88 6.01
CA ASN A 263 -41.75 25.77 6.59
C ASN A 263 -42.44 25.18 7.82
N THR A 264 -42.62 23.85 7.85
CA THR A 264 -43.08 23.13 9.03
C THR A 264 -42.08 23.29 10.19
N PHE A 265 -40.79 23.08 9.90
CA PHE A 265 -39.71 23.32 10.86
C PHE A 265 -39.69 24.78 11.36
N LEU A 266 -39.77 25.77 10.45
CA LEU A 266 -39.78 27.19 10.81
C LEU A 266 -40.95 27.52 11.75
N THR A 267 -42.15 27.04 11.41
CA THR A 267 -43.35 27.27 12.24
C THR A 267 -43.22 26.61 13.60
N GLY A 268 -42.69 25.39 13.66
CA GLY A 268 -42.38 24.69 14.92
C GLY A 268 -41.36 25.43 15.81
N LYS A 269 -40.49 26.24 15.20
CA LYS A 269 -39.55 27.13 15.90
C LYS A 269 -40.11 28.54 16.18
N GLY A 270 -41.38 28.80 15.84
CA GLY A 270 -42.00 30.13 15.96
C GLY A 270 -41.45 31.18 14.98
N ARG A 271 -40.89 30.74 13.84
CA ARG A 271 -40.32 31.59 12.79
C ARG A 271 -41.30 31.73 11.62
N ALA A 272 -41.22 32.84 10.90
CA ALA A 272 -42.02 33.08 9.70
C ALA A 272 -41.65 32.10 8.58
N THR A 273 -42.65 31.63 7.84
CA THR A 273 -42.46 30.79 6.65
C THR A 273 -41.83 31.56 5.50
N VAL A 274 -41.15 30.85 4.61
CA VAL A 274 -40.59 31.39 3.36
C VAL A 274 -41.42 30.96 2.15
N SER A 275 -41.39 31.75 1.07
CA SER A 275 -42.11 31.45 -0.17
C SER A 275 -41.37 30.48 -1.10
N ALA A 276 -40.06 30.29 -0.89
CA ALA A 276 -39.22 29.37 -1.64
C ALA A 276 -38.16 28.75 -0.72
N PHE A 277 -37.76 27.50 -1.01
CA PHE A 277 -36.67 26.86 -0.28
C PHE A 277 -35.36 27.59 -0.59
N PRO A 278 -34.42 27.76 0.37
CA PRO A 278 -33.24 28.60 0.14
C PRO A 278 -32.28 28.05 -0.92
N ILE A 279 -32.26 26.73 -1.12
CA ILE A 279 -31.50 26.08 -2.21
C ILE A 279 -32.39 26.01 -3.44
N THR A 280 -31.88 26.46 -4.57
CA THR A 280 -32.63 26.55 -5.84
C THR A 280 -31.85 25.90 -6.98
N THR A 281 -32.43 25.89 -8.18
CA THR A 281 -31.74 25.41 -9.39
C THR A 281 -30.50 26.23 -9.76
N THR A 282 -30.31 27.42 -9.18
CA THR A 282 -29.16 28.30 -9.45
C THR A 282 -28.29 28.57 -8.22
N THR A 283 -28.78 28.30 -7.00
CA THR A 283 -28.10 28.62 -5.73
C THR A 283 -27.90 27.36 -4.89
N ASP A 284 -26.67 27.14 -4.40
CA ASP A 284 -26.31 26.04 -3.49
C ASP A 284 -26.00 26.55 -2.07
N TYR A 285 -25.90 25.63 -1.11
CA TYR A 285 -25.71 25.94 0.31
C TYR A 285 -24.43 26.74 0.57
N TRP A 286 -23.34 26.36 -0.11
CA TRP A 286 -22.03 26.99 0.06
C TRP A 286 -22.01 28.45 -0.41
N SER A 287 -22.81 28.78 -1.42
CA SER A 287 -22.96 30.13 -1.98
C SER A 287 -23.85 31.08 -1.16
N LEU A 288 -24.59 30.58 -0.16
CA LEU A 288 -25.51 31.41 0.61
C LEU A 288 -24.77 32.44 1.48
N PRO A 289 -25.22 33.71 1.54
CA PRO A 289 -24.64 34.69 2.46
C PRO A 289 -24.95 34.32 3.92
N SER A 290 -24.14 34.81 4.85
CA SER A 290 -24.43 34.73 6.29
C SER A 290 -25.72 35.50 6.59
N SER A 291 -26.77 34.81 7.03
CA SER A 291 -28.10 35.38 7.25
C SER A 291 -28.93 34.50 8.20
N SER A 292 -30.02 35.05 8.74
CA SER A 292 -30.98 34.28 9.57
C SER A 292 -31.66 33.14 8.81
N THR A 293 -31.81 33.28 7.49
CA THR A 293 -32.31 32.21 6.61
C THR A 293 -31.30 31.09 6.50
N THR A 294 -30.01 31.42 6.30
CA THR A 294 -28.93 30.43 6.24
C THR A 294 -28.77 29.73 7.59
N ASP A 295 -28.83 30.47 8.70
CA ASP A 295 -28.85 29.89 10.06
C ASP A 295 -30.01 28.89 10.23
N SER A 296 -31.22 29.28 9.79
CA SER A 296 -32.38 28.38 9.89
C SER A 296 -32.24 27.14 9.01
N LEU A 297 -31.64 27.26 7.82
CA LEU A 297 -31.35 26.12 6.95
C LEU A 297 -30.28 25.20 7.58
N THR A 298 -29.24 25.76 8.18
CA THR A 298 -28.21 24.98 8.89
C THR A 298 -28.78 24.22 10.08
N GLU A 299 -29.65 24.84 10.87
CA GLU A 299 -30.36 24.16 11.97
C GLU A 299 -31.30 23.07 11.43
N PHE A 300 -32.02 23.33 10.33
CA PHE A 300 -32.86 22.32 9.67
C PHE A 300 -32.06 21.11 9.18
N TYR A 301 -30.92 21.34 8.52
CA TYR A 301 -30.02 20.25 8.11
C TYR A 301 -29.46 19.49 9.31
N THR A 302 -29.11 20.19 10.38
CA THR A 302 -28.65 19.56 11.63
C THR A 302 -29.69 18.63 12.20
N GLU A 303 -30.93 19.09 12.39
CA GLU A 303 -32.00 18.25 12.95
C GLU A 303 -32.33 17.07 12.06
N LYS A 304 -32.32 17.26 10.73
CA LYS A 304 -32.58 16.19 9.76
C LYS A 304 -31.50 15.12 9.78
N THR A 305 -30.23 15.50 9.73
CA THR A 305 -29.09 14.57 9.77
C THR A 305 -29.04 13.84 11.11
N VAL A 306 -29.09 14.55 12.24
CA VAL A 306 -29.02 13.93 13.58
C VAL A 306 -30.19 12.99 13.83
N ALA A 307 -31.41 13.35 13.40
CA ALA A 307 -32.58 12.49 13.59
C ALA A 307 -32.47 11.17 12.81
N VAL A 308 -32.15 11.21 11.52
CA VAL A 308 -32.08 9.99 10.72
C VAL A 308 -30.92 9.10 11.15
N TYR A 309 -29.78 9.70 11.52
CA TYR A 309 -28.62 8.93 11.94
C TYR A 309 -28.85 8.25 13.30
N ASN A 310 -29.49 8.93 14.26
CA ASN A 310 -29.94 8.29 15.50
C ASN A 310 -30.90 7.13 15.23
N ARG A 311 -31.82 7.28 14.26
CA ARG A 311 -32.75 6.22 13.85
C ARG A 311 -31.99 5.01 13.28
N MET A 312 -30.93 5.24 12.50
CA MET A 312 -30.06 4.18 11.98
C MET A 312 -29.26 3.49 13.08
N LYS A 313 -28.58 4.26 13.94
CA LYS A 313 -27.81 3.73 15.08
C LYS A 313 -28.68 2.91 16.04
N GLN A 314 -29.86 3.42 16.40
CA GLN A 314 -30.81 2.68 17.22
C GLN A 314 -31.30 1.40 16.56
N TYR A 315 -31.49 1.39 15.23
CA TYR A 315 -31.85 0.17 14.52
C TYR A 315 -30.72 -0.86 14.60
N LEU A 316 -29.49 -0.45 14.32
CA LEU A 316 -28.30 -1.29 14.44
C LEU A 316 -28.14 -1.87 15.85
N GLN A 317 -28.14 -1.02 16.88
CA GLN A 317 -27.85 -1.43 18.26
C GLN A 317 -29.02 -2.14 18.95
N ASN A 318 -30.24 -1.63 18.79
CA ASN A 318 -31.40 -2.13 19.56
C ASN A 318 -32.19 -3.20 18.80
N THR A 319 -32.19 -3.18 17.46
CA THR A 319 -32.96 -4.13 16.65
C THR A 319 -32.07 -5.25 16.11
N LEU A 320 -30.96 -4.91 15.45
CA LEU A 320 -30.03 -5.91 14.92
C LEU A 320 -29.02 -6.42 15.95
N GLN A 321 -28.91 -5.76 17.11
CA GLN A 321 -28.02 -6.10 18.21
C GLN A 321 -26.53 -6.11 17.83
N VAL A 322 -26.13 -5.27 16.86
CA VAL A 322 -24.70 -5.12 16.54
C VAL A 322 -23.93 -4.58 17.74
N LYS A 323 -22.72 -5.08 17.94
CA LYS A 323 -21.86 -4.73 19.08
C LYS A 323 -20.62 -3.91 18.72
N CYS A 324 -20.27 -3.85 17.43
CA CYS A 324 -19.19 -2.99 16.96
C CYS A 324 -19.56 -1.51 17.09
N LEU A 325 -18.58 -0.64 16.88
CA LEU A 325 -18.77 0.80 16.94
C LEU A 325 -19.57 1.29 15.73
N VAL A 326 -20.39 2.32 15.93
CA VAL A 326 -21.08 3.02 14.83
C VAL A 326 -20.34 4.34 14.56
N ASP A 327 -19.58 4.37 13.47
CA ASP A 327 -18.80 5.51 12.97
C ASP A 327 -19.47 6.13 11.74
N GLY A 328 -18.87 7.14 11.11
CA GLY A 328 -19.37 7.77 9.89
C GLY A 328 -19.63 9.27 10.00
N LEU A 329 -20.52 9.78 9.13
CA LEU A 329 -20.58 11.21 8.78
C LEU A 329 -19.19 11.72 8.34
N ASN A 330 -18.43 10.85 7.70
CA ASN A 330 -16.98 10.91 7.49
C ASN A 330 -16.50 12.03 6.54
N TYR A 331 -17.35 12.62 5.70
CA TYR A 331 -16.95 13.73 4.82
C TYR A 331 -17.06 15.13 5.47
N LEU A 332 -16.34 16.13 4.97
CA LEU A 332 -16.31 17.53 5.47
C LEU A 332 -15.84 17.72 6.93
N HIS A 333 -14.77 18.50 7.10
CA HIS A 333 -14.17 18.81 8.39
C HIS A 333 -14.51 20.24 8.85
N SER A 334 -15.75 20.44 9.32
CA SER A 334 -16.25 21.75 9.77
C SER A 334 -16.83 21.68 11.18
N PRO A 335 -16.92 22.81 11.92
CA PRO A 335 -17.59 22.83 13.22
C PRO A 335 -19.01 22.24 13.17
N LEU A 336 -19.73 22.44 12.07
CA LEU A 336 -21.08 21.91 11.86
C LEU A 336 -21.09 20.38 11.82
N THR A 337 -20.30 19.79 10.92
CA THR A 337 -20.29 18.34 10.69
C THR A 337 -19.61 17.60 11.84
N ASN A 338 -18.59 18.19 12.46
CA ASN A 338 -17.97 17.67 13.68
C ASN A 338 -18.96 17.69 14.86
N TYR A 339 -19.81 18.72 14.97
CA TYR A 339 -20.89 18.71 15.95
C TYR A 339 -21.89 17.58 15.67
N TRP A 340 -22.24 17.30 14.40
CA TRP A 340 -23.12 16.16 14.09
C TRP A 340 -22.52 14.83 14.53
N ARG A 341 -21.24 14.57 14.21
CA ARG A 341 -20.51 13.39 14.67
C ARG A 341 -20.57 13.25 16.20
N ASN A 342 -20.31 14.35 16.91
CA ASN A 342 -20.39 14.38 18.37
C ASN A 342 -21.75 13.95 18.93
N GLN A 343 -22.85 14.22 18.21
CA GLN A 343 -24.18 13.86 18.67
C GLN A 343 -24.54 12.39 18.43
N VAL A 344 -23.98 11.72 17.42
CA VAL A 344 -24.57 10.46 16.93
C VAL A 344 -23.57 9.31 16.73
N THR A 345 -22.27 9.57 16.56
CA THR A 345 -21.27 8.50 16.31
C THR A 345 -20.56 8.06 17.59
N ASP A 346 -20.05 6.83 17.60
CA ASP A 346 -19.18 6.30 18.65
C ASP A 346 -17.71 6.71 18.45
N ALA A 347 -17.29 6.94 17.19
CA ALA A 347 -15.94 7.40 16.82
C ALA A 347 -15.97 8.73 16.05
N TYR A 348 -14.93 9.55 16.22
CA TYR A 348 -14.69 10.72 15.38
C TYR A 348 -14.07 10.25 14.06
N ASP A 349 -14.91 10.11 13.05
CA ASP A 349 -14.54 9.58 11.74
C ASP A 349 -14.38 10.71 10.71
N MET A 350 -13.30 10.66 9.92
CA MET A 350 -12.96 11.63 8.89
C MET A 350 -12.40 11.01 7.61
N HIS A 351 -12.80 11.59 6.49
CA HIS A 351 -12.16 11.51 5.19
C HIS A 351 -11.46 12.83 4.88
N LEU A 352 -10.18 12.78 4.53
CA LEU A 352 -9.44 13.98 4.15
C LEU A 352 -8.45 13.70 3.03
N TYR A 353 -8.53 14.46 1.96
CA TYR A 353 -7.57 14.42 0.88
C TYR A 353 -6.90 15.78 0.78
N TYR A 354 -5.63 15.87 1.18
CA TYR A 354 -4.91 17.15 1.14
C TYR A 354 -4.61 17.57 -0.30
N GLN A 355 -4.40 16.60 -1.20
CA GLN A 355 -4.19 16.83 -2.63
C GLN A 355 -5.09 15.90 -3.46
N TRP A 356 -6.29 16.39 -3.81
CA TRP A 356 -7.31 15.63 -4.57
C TRP A 356 -7.60 16.17 -5.98
N ASP A 357 -7.62 17.49 -6.18
CA ASP A 357 -8.26 18.11 -7.36
C ASP A 357 -7.35 18.13 -8.60
N ILE A 358 -7.10 16.94 -9.14
CA ILE A 358 -6.48 16.72 -10.46
C ILE A 358 -7.63 16.61 -11.46
N GLY A 359 -7.75 17.60 -12.35
CA GLY A 359 -8.65 17.50 -13.48
C GLY A 359 -8.16 16.40 -14.42
N THR A 360 -8.68 15.17 -14.30
CA THR A 360 -8.51 14.18 -15.35
C THR A 360 -9.06 14.77 -16.64
N VAL A 361 -8.27 14.84 -17.71
CA VAL A 361 -8.79 15.31 -19.01
C VAL A 361 -9.83 14.31 -19.52
N THR A 362 -9.69 13.03 -19.16
CA THR A 362 -10.68 11.96 -19.28
C THR A 362 -10.24 10.77 -18.42
N PRO A 363 -11.12 10.13 -17.62
CA PRO A 363 -10.79 8.87 -16.94
C PRO A 363 -10.22 7.83 -17.92
N GLY A 364 -9.14 7.14 -17.55
CA GLY A 364 -8.49 6.12 -18.39
C GLY A 364 -7.61 6.63 -19.54
N SER A 365 -7.46 7.95 -19.72
CA SER A 365 -6.63 8.52 -20.81
C SER A 365 -5.13 8.60 -20.52
N GLY A 366 -4.69 8.38 -19.27
CA GLY A 366 -3.29 8.54 -18.85
C GLY A 366 -2.77 9.99 -18.85
N ASN A 367 -3.63 10.99 -19.08
CA ASN A 367 -3.27 12.40 -19.08
C ASN A 367 -3.85 13.13 -17.86
N TYR A 368 -2.95 13.63 -17.02
CA TYR A 368 -3.31 14.34 -15.79
C TYR A 368 -2.93 15.81 -15.92
N VAL A 369 -3.84 16.72 -15.58
CA VAL A 369 -3.51 18.14 -15.45
C VAL A 369 -3.42 18.45 -13.97
N TYR A 370 -2.24 18.87 -13.53
CA TYR A 370 -2.02 19.27 -12.15
C TYR A 370 -1.32 20.63 -12.10
N ASN A 371 -1.57 21.36 -11.01
CA ASN A 371 -0.92 22.64 -10.74
C ASN A 371 -0.12 22.51 -9.42
N PRO A 372 1.21 22.39 -9.47
CA PRO A 372 2.05 22.23 -8.27
C PRO A 372 2.00 23.44 -7.32
N THR A 373 1.59 24.62 -7.80
CA THR A 373 1.38 25.80 -6.93
C THR A 373 0.07 25.69 -6.16
N SER A 374 -0.93 25.00 -6.73
CA SER A 374 -2.21 24.74 -6.09
C SER A 374 -2.18 23.51 -5.18
N TYR A 375 -1.23 22.58 -5.38
CA TYR A 375 -1.04 21.38 -4.55
C TYR A 375 0.39 21.32 -3.99
N PRO A 376 0.72 22.16 -2.99
CA PRO A 376 2.02 22.15 -2.36
C PRO A 376 2.18 20.91 -1.46
N MET A 377 3.41 20.43 -1.28
CA MET A 377 3.75 19.34 -0.35
C MET A 377 3.29 19.66 1.09
N LEU A 378 3.11 18.66 1.95
CA LEU A 378 2.76 18.90 3.36
C LEU A 378 3.83 19.71 4.10
N SER A 379 5.11 19.48 3.81
CA SER A 379 6.23 20.28 4.31
C SER A 379 6.17 21.78 3.92
N ASP A 380 5.31 22.12 2.97
CA ASP A 380 5.17 23.45 2.38
C ASP A 380 3.87 24.16 2.84
N THR A 381 3.05 23.47 3.64
CA THR A 381 1.67 23.86 3.95
C THR A 381 1.57 25.21 4.69
N PHE A 382 2.48 25.49 5.63
CA PHE A 382 2.48 26.75 6.36
C PHE A 382 2.92 27.93 5.51
N ALA A 383 3.93 27.73 4.66
CA ALA A 383 4.45 28.79 3.80
C ALA A 383 3.48 29.16 2.67
N THR A 384 2.57 28.24 2.31
CA THR A 384 1.52 28.47 1.31
C THR A 384 0.18 28.85 1.92
N GLY A 385 0.05 28.80 3.26
CA GLY A 385 -1.21 29.05 3.96
C GLY A 385 -2.25 27.93 3.84
N LYS A 386 -1.88 26.77 3.29
CA LYS A 386 -2.74 25.60 3.06
C LYS A 386 -2.81 24.62 4.25
N TYR A 387 -2.38 25.03 5.44
CA TYR A 387 -2.40 24.16 6.63
C TYR A 387 -3.82 23.84 7.11
N VAL A 388 -4.81 24.68 6.77
CA VAL A 388 -6.24 24.36 6.92
C VAL A 388 -6.58 23.27 5.90
N GLY A 389 -7.01 22.10 6.38
CA GLY A 389 -7.25 20.91 5.55
C GLY A 389 -6.05 19.98 5.39
N SER A 390 -4.99 20.16 6.19
CA SER A 390 -3.92 19.16 6.32
C SER A 390 -4.27 18.09 7.37
N TYR A 391 -3.71 16.88 7.27
CA TYR A 391 -3.92 15.80 8.25
C TYR A 391 -3.73 16.25 9.70
N PRO A 392 -2.67 17.01 10.05
CA PRO A 392 -2.48 17.42 11.43
C PRO A 392 -3.57 18.35 11.95
N TYR A 393 -4.17 19.16 11.08
CA TYR A 393 -5.24 20.09 11.43
C TYR A 393 -6.51 19.39 11.94
N LEU A 394 -6.70 18.10 11.63
CA LEU A 394 -7.82 17.29 12.16
C LEU A 394 -7.81 17.20 13.70
N SER A 395 -6.62 17.16 14.31
CA SER A 395 -6.46 17.10 15.78
C SER A 395 -7.09 18.29 16.52
N LEU A 396 -7.29 19.41 15.83
CA LEU A 396 -7.94 20.58 16.40
C LEU A 396 -9.45 20.37 16.64
N ASN A 397 -10.07 19.36 16.02
CA ASN A 397 -11.48 19.04 16.23
C ASN A 397 -11.70 17.65 16.81
N GLN A 398 -10.64 16.89 17.11
CA GLN A 398 -10.79 15.57 17.72
C GLN A 398 -11.52 15.67 19.05
N GLU A 399 -12.55 14.87 19.22
CA GLU A 399 -13.45 14.94 20.36
C GLU A 399 -12.80 14.32 21.61
N TYR A 400 -13.02 14.93 22.77
CA TYR A 400 -12.51 14.36 24.02
C TYR A 400 -13.22 13.04 24.38
N LEU A 401 -12.46 12.03 24.81
CA LEU A 401 -12.94 10.68 25.20
C LEU A 401 -13.65 9.93 24.08
N LYS A 402 -13.22 10.15 22.85
CA LYS A 402 -13.78 9.49 21.68
C LYS A 402 -12.65 9.05 20.76
N PRO A 403 -12.69 7.80 20.24
CA PRO A 403 -11.65 7.32 19.36
C PRO A 403 -11.64 8.10 18.05
N VAL A 404 -10.47 8.25 17.44
CA VAL A 404 -10.29 8.99 16.18
C VAL A 404 -9.98 8.02 15.06
N PHE A 405 -10.86 8.01 14.05
CA PHE A 405 -10.72 7.23 12.84
C PHE A 405 -10.48 8.16 11.65
N LEU A 406 -9.37 7.94 10.92
CA LEU A 406 -9.11 8.57 9.62
C LEU A 406 -9.32 7.50 8.55
N THR A 407 -10.56 7.31 8.12
CA THR A 407 -10.98 6.10 7.40
C THR A 407 -10.75 6.22 5.90
N GLU A 408 -10.48 7.43 5.42
CA GLU A 408 -9.91 7.70 4.11
C GLU A 408 -8.95 8.89 4.17
N PHE A 409 -7.75 8.71 3.65
CA PHE A 409 -6.85 9.80 3.31
C PHE A 409 -6.02 9.45 2.09
N HIS A 410 -5.58 10.45 1.29
CA HIS A 410 -4.62 10.25 0.21
C HIS A 410 -4.09 11.58 -0.36
N ASP A 411 -2.85 11.57 -0.86
CA ASP A 411 -2.28 12.59 -1.75
C ASP A 411 -2.03 11.94 -3.12
N VAL A 412 -2.87 12.21 -4.11
CA VAL A 412 -2.93 11.39 -5.35
C VAL A 412 -1.81 11.65 -6.35
N PHE A 413 -1.46 10.64 -7.13
CA PHE A 413 -0.55 10.78 -8.28
C PHE A 413 -1.16 11.72 -9.34
N PRO A 414 -0.38 12.62 -10.00
CA PRO A 414 1.07 12.77 -9.94
C PRO A 414 1.53 13.88 -8.98
N ASN A 415 0.76 14.21 -7.93
CA ASN A 415 1.12 15.33 -7.08
C ASN A 415 2.49 15.10 -6.40
N PRO A 416 3.35 16.14 -6.36
CA PRO A 416 4.60 16.07 -5.62
C PRO A 416 4.33 16.07 -4.12
N GLY A 417 5.05 15.23 -3.38
CA GLY A 417 4.94 15.15 -1.91
C GLY A 417 3.99 14.10 -1.37
N ARG A 418 3.38 13.27 -2.24
CA ARG A 418 2.58 12.11 -1.82
C ARG A 418 3.33 11.10 -0.95
N ASP A 419 4.66 11.10 -0.99
CA ASP A 419 5.51 10.34 -0.08
C ASP A 419 5.35 10.74 1.39
N GLN A 420 4.84 11.95 1.65
CA GLN A 420 4.72 12.51 3.00
C GLN A 420 3.37 12.20 3.68
N ALA A 421 2.35 11.79 2.92
CA ALA A 421 0.98 11.66 3.43
C ALA A 421 0.89 10.65 4.58
N ALA A 422 1.33 9.41 4.33
CA ALA A 422 1.34 8.34 5.33
C ALA A 422 2.20 8.71 6.55
N LEU A 423 3.37 9.32 6.35
CA LEU A 423 4.24 9.74 7.44
C LEU A 423 3.56 10.79 8.33
N PHE A 424 3.05 11.88 7.75
CA PHE A 424 2.42 12.97 8.52
C PHE A 424 1.16 12.52 9.25
N ALA A 425 0.29 11.76 8.57
CA ALA A 425 -0.92 11.22 9.19
C ALA A 425 -0.57 10.30 10.36
N SER A 426 0.40 9.41 10.18
CA SER A 426 0.78 8.39 11.17
C SER A 426 1.54 8.96 12.37
N THR A 427 2.48 9.88 12.16
CA THR A 427 3.27 10.46 13.25
C THR A 427 2.43 11.41 14.09
N ILE A 428 1.55 12.21 13.45
CA ILE A 428 0.60 13.04 14.18
C ILE A 428 -0.47 12.18 14.85
N GLY A 429 -1.01 11.16 14.18
CA GLY A 429 -1.94 10.22 14.80
C GLY A 429 -1.35 9.55 16.03
N ALA A 430 -0.09 9.09 15.97
CA ALA A 430 0.59 8.49 17.12
C ALA A 430 0.81 9.49 18.27
N PHE A 431 1.18 10.73 17.94
CA PHE A 431 1.39 11.80 18.91
C PHE A 431 0.09 12.26 19.58
N GLN A 432 -0.99 12.40 18.80
CA GLN A 432 -2.31 12.85 19.24
C GLN A 432 -3.10 11.73 19.93
N GLY A 433 -2.78 10.46 19.63
CA GLY A 433 -3.44 9.29 20.18
C GLY A 433 -4.61 8.77 19.35
N TRP A 434 -4.56 8.88 18.01
CA TRP A 434 -5.59 8.29 17.14
C TRP A 434 -5.61 6.76 17.21
N ASP A 435 -6.71 6.17 16.75
CA ASP A 435 -7.01 4.75 16.92
C ASP A 435 -7.03 3.99 15.59
N ASP A 436 -7.48 4.63 14.51
CA ASP A 436 -7.59 4.02 13.18
C ASP A 436 -7.14 4.96 12.06
N ILE A 437 -6.40 4.41 11.09
CA ILE A 437 -5.93 5.10 9.88
C ILE A 437 -6.06 4.15 8.68
N ASN A 438 -6.87 4.52 7.68
CA ASN A 438 -7.07 3.79 6.43
C ASN A 438 -6.76 4.68 5.21
N HIS A 439 -5.81 4.25 4.40
CA HIS A 439 -5.39 4.98 3.20
C HIS A 439 -6.27 4.61 1.99
N PHE A 440 -6.84 5.62 1.32
CA PHE A 440 -7.74 5.42 0.17
C PHE A 440 -7.01 5.56 -1.16
N CYS A 441 -6.84 4.53 -1.97
CA CYS A 441 -7.25 3.15 -1.73
C CYS A 441 -6.18 2.19 -2.23
N PHE A 442 -6.19 0.96 -1.71
CA PHE A 442 -5.22 -0.04 -2.14
C PHE A 442 -5.34 -0.30 -3.65
N GLN A 443 -6.57 -0.49 -4.13
CA GLN A 443 -6.88 -0.61 -5.56
C GLN A 443 -8.37 -0.30 -5.77
N ARG A 444 -8.73 0.34 -6.89
CA ARG A 444 -10.14 0.60 -7.19
C ARG A 444 -10.82 -0.63 -7.81
N PRO A 445 -12.14 -0.79 -7.64
CA PRO A 445 -12.89 -1.88 -8.28
C PRO A 445 -12.80 -1.89 -9.81
N ASP A 446 -12.65 -0.74 -10.47
CA ASP A 446 -12.59 -0.60 -11.93
C ASP A 446 -11.21 -0.84 -12.55
N ASP A 447 -10.16 -1.06 -11.74
CA ASP A 447 -8.78 -1.20 -12.23
C ASP A 447 -8.48 -2.54 -12.92
N GLY A 448 -9.41 -3.51 -12.87
CA GLY A 448 -9.18 -4.87 -13.35
C GLY A 448 -8.20 -5.61 -12.44
N LEU A 449 -8.67 -6.62 -11.71
CA LEU A 449 -7.93 -7.28 -10.63
C LEU A 449 -6.80 -8.23 -11.11
N THR A 450 -6.37 -8.12 -12.36
CA THR A 450 -5.67 -9.20 -13.07
C THR A 450 -4.15 -9.20 -12.91
N ASP A 451 -3.54 -8.14 -12.35
CA ASP A 451 -2.11 -8.12 -12.07
C ASP A 451 -1.82 -7.24 -10.84
N PHE A 452 -1.48 -7.84 -9.69
CA PHE A 452 -1.13 -7.09 -8.46
C PHE A 452 0.16 -6.27 -8.59
N ARG A 453 0.76 -6.20 -9.79
CA ARG A 453 2.03 -5.51 -10.08
C ARG A 453 1.98 -4.05 -9.67
N VAL A 454 3.04 -3.64 -8.98
CA VAL A 454 3.27 -2.22 -8.73
C VAL A 454 3.61 -1.55 -10.08
N GLY A 455 2.99 -0.41 -10.38
CA GLY A 455 3.42 0.45 -11.49
C GLY A 455 2.46 0.78 -12.63
N ALA A 456 1.19 0.38 -12.57
CA ALA A 456 0.16 0.89 -13.48
C ALA A 456 -0.55 2.11 -12.86
N PHE A 457 0.13 3.26 -12.71
CA PHE A 457 -0.41 4.40 -11.94
C PHE A 457 -1.83 4.81 -12.37
N ASN A 458 -2.78 4.61 -11.45
CA ASN A 458 -4.08 5.26 -11.38
C ASN A 458 -3.99 6.33 -10.28
N GLU A 459 -4.70 7.45 -10.44
CA GLU A 459 -4.77 8.54 -9.47
C GLU A 459 -4.93 8.07 -8.00
N PHE A 460 -5.82 7.11 -7.73
CA PHE A 460 -6.15 6.65 -6.37
C PHE A 460 -5.50 5.34 -5.93
N SER A 461 -4.97 4.55 -6.87
CA SER A 461 -4.63 3.15 -6.59
C SER A 461 -3.20 3.04 -6.09
N MET A 462 -3.05 2.93 -4.77
CA MET A 462 -1.75 2.81 -4.12
C MET A 462 -0.98 1.58 -4.57
N ALA A 463 -1.65 0.44 -4.82
CA ALA A 463 -1.01 -0.80 -5.28
C ALA A 463 -0.20 -0.58 -6.58
N ALA A 464 -0.53 0.46 -7.34
CA ALA A 464 0.17 0.85 -8.54
C ALA A 464 1.21 1.99 -8.35
N ASP A 465 1.23 2.67 -7.21
CA ASP A 465 2.18 3.75 -6.91
C ASP A 465 3.32 3.25 -5.98
N PRO A 466 4.54 3.05 -6.50
CA PRO A 466 5.66 2.57 -5.70
C PRO A 466 6.07 3.54 -4.58
N ILE A 467 5.83 4.86 -4.72
CA ILE A 467 6.14 5.81 -3.66
C ILE A 467 5.18 5.62 -2.49
N VAL A 468 3.88 5.62 -2.80
CA VAL A 468 2.86 5.55 -1.76
C VAL A 468 2.98 4.21 -1.02
N LEU A 469 3.20 3.10 -1.73
CA LEU A 469 3.43 1.79 -1.10
C LEU A 469 4.63 1.78 -0.14
N MET A 470 5.74 2.42 -0.50
CA MET A 470 6.88 2.49 0.42
C MET A 470 6.63 3.42 1.60
N SER A 471 5.79 4.44 1.42
CA SER A 471 5.37 5.31 2.51
C SER A 471 4.45 4.58 3.52
N GLU A 472 3.72 3.56 3.10
CA GLU A 472 2.86 2.75 3.99
C GLU A 472 3.67 2.02 5.08
N TYR A 473 4.85 1.49 4.74
CA TYR A 473 5.74 0.92 5.74
C TYR A 473 6.21 1.97 6.76
N GLN A 474 6.40 3.23 6.34
CA GLN A 474 6.72 4.33 7.25
C GLN A 474 5.54 4.61 8.19
N GLY A 475 4.31 4.61 7.65
CA GLY A 475 3.08 4.83 8.41
C GLY A 475 2.81 3.74 9.45
N VAL A 476 2.84 2.47 9.04
CA VAL A 476 2.66 1.30 9.91
C VAL A 476 3.69 1.29 11.05
N LEU A 477 4.95 1.54 10.73
CA LEU A 477 6.02 1.57 11.74
C LEU A 477 5.91 2.80 12.66
N ALA A 478 5.45 3.96 12.18
CA ALA A 478 5.27 5.13 13.02
C ALA A 478 4.05 4.98 13.97
N PHE A 479 2.91 4.56 13.43
CA PHE A 479 1.63 4.54 14.15
C PHE A 479 1.39 3.23 14.90
N ARG A 480 1.29 2.12 14.15
CA ARG A 480 0.89 0.82 14.69
C ARG A 480 1.94 0.22 15.60
N ALA A 481 3.23 0.30 15.23
CA ALA A 481 4.33 -0.18 16.08
C ALA A 481 4.61 0.73 17.30
N SER A 482 3.86 1.82 17.48
CA SER A 482 3.94 2.72 18.64
C SER A 482 5.35 3.24 18.90
N GLN A 483 6.02 3.72 17.86
CA GLN A 483 7.41 4.18 17.96
C GLN A 483 7.56 5.61 18.48
N LEU A 484 6.49 6.40 18.46
CA LEU A 484 6.43 7.72 19.07
C LEU A 484 5.71 7.67 20.43
N LYS A 485 6.09 8.59 21.31
CA LYS A 485 5.38 8.87 22.56
C LYS A 485 4.09 9.65 22.25
N GLN A 486 2.96 9.11 22.71
CA GLN A 486 1.68 9.83 22.73
C GLN A 486 1.75 10.95 23.78
N ALA A 487 1.28 12.15 23.42
CA ALA A 487 1.16 13.26 24.36
C ALA A 487 -0.18 13.20 25.12
N PRO A 488 -0.22 13.55 26.41
CA PRO A 488 -1.48 13.71 27.12
C PRO A 488 -2.21 14.98 26.64
N PRO A 489 -3.56 15.01 26.63
CA PRO A 489 -4.31 16.22 26.31
C PRO A 489 -3.85 17.41 27.15
N ARG A 490 -3.42 18.49 26.49
CA ARG A 490 -2.86 19.69 27.13
C ARG A 490 -3.76 20.91 27.01
N PHE A 491 -4.45 21.03 25.89
CA PHE A 491 -5.40 22.10 25.63
C PHE A 491 -6.74 21.54 25.20
N VAL A 492 -7.80 22.10 25.78
CA VAL A 492 -9.17 21.80 25.38
C VAL A 492 -9.78 23.00 24.68
N ILE A 493 -10.36 22.73 23.52
CA ILE A 493 -11.04 23.69 22.67
C ILE A 493 -12.53 23.55 22.93
N VAL A 494 -13.09 24.53 23.64
CA VAL A 494 -14.50 24.56 24.03
C VAL A 494 -15.27 25.33 22.98
N ARG A 495 -16.24 24.67 22.34
CA ARG A 495 -17.11 25.26 21.30
C ARG A 495 -18.54 25.41 21.78
N ASP A 496 -19.20 26.49 21.38
CA ASP A 496 -20.64 26.65 21.58
C ASP A 496 -21.42 25.67 20.69
N LYS A 497 -22.22 24.78 21.31
CA LYS A 497 -23.11 23.86 20.60
C LYS A 497 -24.08 24.58 19.69
N SER A 498 -24.66 25.69 20.17
CA SER A 498 -25.67 26.42 19.40
C SER A 498 -25.06 27.08 18.16
N ALA A 499 -23.84 27.60 18.26
CA ALA A 499 -23.10 28.15 17.13
C ALA A 499 -22.79 27.06 16.11
N CYS A 500 -22.30 25.90 16.55
CA CYS A 500 -21.91 24.80 15.65
C CYS A 500 -23.11 24.16 14.96
N GLY A 501 -24.22 23.92 15.65
CA GLY A 501 -25.39 23.25 15.07
C GLY A 501 -26.40 24.17 14.36
N LYS A 502 -26.27 25.49 14.46
CA LYS A 502 -27.33 26.42 13.99
C LYS A 502 -26.85 27.61 13.18
N LYS A 503 -25.56 27.94 13.19
CA LYS A 503 -25.06 29.12 12.48
C LYS A 503 -24.54 28.75 11.11
N GLY A 504 -24.95 29.47 10.08
CA GLY A 504 -24.50 29.24 8.71
C GLY A 504 -22.98 29.25 8.58
N ASP A 505 -22.30 30.09 9.35
CA ASP A 505 -20.83 30.24 9.30
C ASP A 505 -20.08 29.02 9.85
N SER A 506 -20.74 28.14 10.61
CA SER A 506 -20.14 26.90 11.12
C SER A 506 -19.83 25.86 10.03
N ARG A 507 -20.28 26.08 8.79
CA ARG A 507 -19.94 25.23 7.65
C ARG A 507 -18.50 25.39 7.18
N TRP A 508 -17.82 26.47 7.57
CA TRP A 508 -16.45 26.74 7.15
C TRP A 508 -15.45 26.03 8.08
N GLU A 509 -14.51 25.30 7.50
CA GLU A 509 -13.54 24.44 8.21
C GLU A 509 -12.73 25.18 9.29
N ASN A 510 -12.40 26.44 9.02
CA ASN A 510 -11.58 27.27 9.90
C ASN A 510 -12.39 28.18 10.83
N ALA A 511 -13.72 28.03 10.92
CA ALA A 511 -14.56 28.90 11.72
C ALA A 511 -14.15 28.84 13.22
N GLY A 512 -13.57 29.96 13.67
CA GLY A 512 -13.03 30.14 15.02
C GLY A 512 -11.67 29.48 15.29
N MET A 513 -10.97 28.96 14.26
CA MET A 513 -9.74 28.19 14.44
C MET A 513 -8.57 28.53 13.50
N ALA A 514 -8.75 29.49 12.58
CA ALA A 514 -7.76 29.76 11.54
C ALA A 514 -6.33 29.99 12.08
N ASN A 515 -6.17 30.57 13.27
CA ASN A 515 -4.87 30.84 13.89
C ASN A 515 -4.38 29.74 14.84
N LEU A 516 -5.03 28.58 14.90
CA LEU A 516 -4.65 27.48 15.81
C LEU A 516 -3.79 26.42 15.12
N GLY A 517 -3.50 26.55 13.82
CA GLY A 517 -2.78 25.54 13.04
C GLY A 517 -1.39 25.14 13.55
N TYR A 518 -0.73 25.95 14.39
CA TYR A 518 0.54 25.56 15.02
C TYR A 518 0.34 24.57 16.17
N LEU A 519 -0.81 24.60 16.85
CA LEU A 519 -1.06 23.76 18.02
C LEU A 519 -1.12 22.27 17.66
N SER A 520 -1.60 21.91 16.47
CA SER A 520 -1.70 20.51 16.02
C SER A 520 -0.34 19.79 15.93
N TYR A 521 0.75 20.53 15.80
CA TYR A 521 2.12 20.00 15.80
C TYR A 521 2.79 20.10 17.18
N MET A 522 2.29 20.97 18.06
CA MET A 522 2.93 21.30 19.33
C MET A 522 2.33 20.56 20.52
N TYR A 523 1.03 20.26 20.49
CA TYR A 523 0.30 19.74 21.65
C TYR A 523 -0.74 18.71 21.25
N ASN A 524 -1.07 17.81 22.17
CA ASN A 524 -2.33 17.08 22.09
C ASN A 524 -3.49 18.02 22.43
N THR A 525 -4.37 18.28 21.46
CA THR A 525 -5.55 19.13 21.61
C THR A 525 -6.82 18.32 21.56
N VAL A 526 -7.81 18.60 22.40
CA VAL A 526 -9.12 17.92 22.35
C VAL A 526 -10.25 18.94 22.28
N THR A 527 -11.38 18.58 21.70
CA THR A 527 -12.54 19.47 21.54
C THR A 527 -13.73 18.95 22.34
N VAL A 528 -14.46 19.89 22.96
CA VAL A 528 -15.74 19.64 23.61
C VAL A 528 -16.76 20.68 23.17
N TYR A 529 -18.02 20.27 23.10
CA TYR A 529 -19.14 21.13 22.73
C TYR A 529 -20.00 21.40 23.97
N VAL A 530 -20.30 22.66 24.27
CA VAL A 530 -21.07 23.06 25.47
C VAL A 530 -22.26 23.98 25.16
N ASP A 531 -23.28 23.95 26.01
CA ASP A 531 -24.46 24.82 25.93
C ASP A 531 -24.22 26.14 26.68
N ALA A 532 -24.66 27.25 26.08
CA ALA A 532 -24.68 28.59 26.67
C ALA A 532 -23.34 29.15 27.22
N PRO A 533 -22.21 29.04 26.50
CA PRO A 533 -21.02 29.75 26.89
C PRO A 533 -21.12 31.19 26.39
N THR A 534 -20.58 32.13 27.14
CA THR A 534 -20.32 33.50 26.70
C THR A 534 -19.28 33.62 25.56
N VAL A 535 -18.91 32.52 24.89
CA VAL A 535 -17.78 32.44 23.94
C VAL A 535 -18.07 31.46 22.77
N PRO A 536 -17.92 31.87 21.49
CA PRO A 536 -18.09 30.98 20.34
C PRO A 536 -17.06 29.84 20.24
N VAL A 537 -15.79 30.13 20.56
CA VAL A 537 -14.68 29.18 20.69
C VAL A 537 -13.70 29.70 21.75
N ALA A 538 -13.32 28.87 22.70
CA ALA A 538 -12.35 29.19 23.75
C ALA A 538 -11.29 28.08 23.87
N VAL A 539 -10.07 28.46 24.26
CA VAL A 539 -8.97 27.51 24.50
C VAL A 539 -8.60 27.55 25.98
N TYR A 540 -8.60 26.39 26.64
CA TYR A 540 -8.20 26.27 28.04
C TYR A 540 -7.00 25.34 28.18
N LYS A 541 -6.05 25.73 29.04
CA LYS A 541 -4.98 24.83 29.49
C LYS A 541 -5.56 23.82 30.48
N ILE A 542 -5.25 22.55 30.29
CA ILE A 542 -5.55 21.50 31.25
C ILE A 542 -4.25 20.86 31.74
N SER A 543 -4.36 20.13 32.84
CA SER A 543 -3.26 19.37 33.45
C SER A 543 -3.77 18.01 33.88
N ALA A 544 -2.86 17.09 34.23
CA ALA A 544 -3.23 15.77 34.75
C ALA A 544 -4.10 15.81 36.01
N SER A 545 -4.12 16.94 36.74
CA SER A 545 -4.99 17.14 37.92
C SER A 545 -6.41 17.62 37.57
N THR A 546 -6.66 17.99 36.31
CA THR A 546 -7.98 18.44 35.86
C THR A 546 -8.89 17.23 35.76
N SER A 547 -10.01 17.23 36.48
CA SER A 547 -10.90 16.07 36.43
C SER A 547 -11.47 15.87 35.01
N GLN A 548 -11.55 14.61 34.58
CA GLN A 548 -12.14 14.22 33.31
C GLN A 548 -13.57 14.77 33.14
N ALA A 549 -14.38 14.75 34.20
CA ALA A 549 -15.72 15.32 34.21
C ALA A 549 -15.71 16.83 33.92
N SER A 550 -14.75 17.59 34.46
CA SER A 550 -14.60 19.01 34.17
C SER A 550 -14.24 19.25 32.70
N VAL A 551 -13.28 18.49 32.16
CA VAL A 551 -12.89 18.59 30.75
C VAL A 551 -14.06 18.26 29.83
N ALA A 552 -14.73 17.13 30.05
CA ALA A 552 -15.88 16.68 29.26
C ALA A 552 -17.06 17.67 29.31
N SER A 553 -17.30 18.31 30.47
CA SER A 553 -18.33 19.34 30.60
C SER A 553 -17.97 20.66 29.91
N GLY A 554 -16.68 20.89 29.60
CA GLY A 554 -16.12 22.17 29.15
C GLY A 554 -16.23 23.32 30.15
N ILE A 555 -16.73 23.06 31.38
CA ILE A 555 -16.80 24.04 32.47
C ILE A 555 -15.46 24.01 33.20
N LEU A 556 -14.60 24.97 32.88
CA LEU A 556 -13.22 25.04 33.38
C LEU A 556 -12.98 26.35 34.15
N PRO A 557 -12.04 26.37 35.11
CA PRO A 557 -11.70 27.59 35.84
C PRO A 557 -11.27 28.70 34.90
N SER A 558 -11.71 29.94 35.15
CA SER A 558 -11.32 31.11 34.33
C SER A 558 -9.80 31.33 34.30
N ALA A 559 -9.08 30.91 35.34
CA ALA A 559 -7.62 30.95 35.40
C ALA A 559 -6.94 30.04 34.35
N ASN A 560 -7.65 29.04 33.83
CA ASN A 560 -7.14 28.14 32.80
C ASN A 560 -7.37 28.68 31.38
N LEU A 561 -8.14 29.76 31.21
CA LEU A 561 -8.44 30.35 29.91
C LEU A 561 -7.17 30.94 29.29
N VAL A 562 -6.84 30.50 28.08
CA VAL A 562 -5.75 31.07 27.29
C VAL A 562 -6.31 32.23 26.47
N PRO A 563 -5.74 33.45 26.56
CA PRO A 563 -6.30 34.63 25.91
C PRO A 563 -5.99 34.66 24.40
N ILE A 564 -6.67 33.79 23.65
CA ILE A 564 -6.58 33.68 22.19
C ILE A 564 -7.82 34.33 21.56
N THR A 565 -7.59 35.23 20.60
CA THR A 565 -8.63 35.86 19.79
C THR A 565 -8.40 35.54 18.32
N SER A 566 -9.44 35.66 17.49
CA SER A 566 -9.34 35.41 16.03
C SER A 566 -8.41 36.38 15.29
N THR A 567 -8.00 37.48 15.93
CA THR A 567 -7.09 38.49 15.38
C THR A 567 -5.60 38.14 15.57
N LEU A 568 -5.26 37.17 16.44
CA LEU A 568 -3.89 36.74 16.63
C LEU A 568 -3.40 35.94 15.42
N THR A 569 -2.11 36.07 15.07
CA THR A 569 -1.45 35.15 14.15
C THR A 569 -1.24 33.77 14.78
N SER A 570 -0.98 32.73 13.98
CA SER A 570 -0.68 31.40 14.52
C SER A 570 0.53 31.37 15.45
N LEU A 571 1.55 32.19 15.16
CA LEU A 571 2.70 32.38 16.03
C LEU A 571 2.29 32.99 17.38
N GLN A 572 1.46 34.02 17.37
CA GLN A 572 0.98 34.67 18.59
C GLN A 572 0.10 33.73 19.42
N ALA A 573 -0.78 32.96 18.79
CA ALA A 573 -1.61 31.96 19.47
C ALA A 573 -0.76 30.84 20.10
N ALA A 574 0.25 30.34 19.39
CA ALA A 574 1.21 29.37 19.92
C ALA A 574 2.00 29.94 21.12
N GLN A 575 2.46 31.19 21.02
CA GLN A 575 3.14 31.89 22.12
C GLN A 575 2.24 32.00 23.35
N LYS A 576 0.95 32.31 23.19
CA LYS A 576 -0.01 32.33 24.32
C LYS A 576 -0.15 30.97 25.00
N CYS A 577 -0.12 29.89 24.24
CA CYS A 577 -0.17 28.54 24.80
C CYS A 577 1.12 28.21 25.59
N ILE A 578 2.30 28.55 25.05
CA ILE A 578 3.58 28.41 25.76
C ILE A 578 3.59 29.23 27.05
N ASP A 579 3.10 30.49 26.99
CA ASP A 579 3.05 31.38 28.14
C ASP A 579 2.17 30.81 29.27
N ALA A 580 1.10 30.09 28.92
CA ALA A 580 0.18 29.44 29.86
C ALA A 580 0.77 28.21 30.60
N LEU A 581 1.87 27.63 30.10
CA LEU A 581 2.58 26.54 30.78
C LEU A 581 3.25 27.05 32.07
N SER A 582 3.18 26.24 33.13
CA SER A 582 3.73 26.56 34.44
C SER A 582 5.26 26.62 34.42
N ALA A 583 5.81 27.70 35.00
CA ALA A 583 7.26 27.83 35.22
C ALA A 583 7.74 27.10 36.49
N THR A 584 6.82 26.69 37.36
CA THR A 584 7.13 26.01 38.63
C THR A 584 6.95 24.50 38.57
N ASP A 585 6.14 24.00 37.63
CA ASP A 585 6.05 22.57 37.34
C ASP A 585 7.26 22.15 36.47
N PRO A 586 8.10 21.19 36.89
CA PRO A 586 9.31 20.85 36.15
C PRO A 586 9.06 20.32 34.74
N VAL A 587 7.96 19.58 34.52
CA VAL A 587 7.64 18.98 33.23
C VAL A 587 7.15 20.07 32.27
N GLU A 588 6.18 20.89 32.70
CA GLU A 588 5.69 22.00 31.89
C GLU A 588 6.78 23.05 31.63
N ASN A 589 7.65 23.34 32.59
CA ASN A 589 8.73 24.30 32.41
C ASN A 589 9.79 23.80 31.40
N ALA A 590 10.06 22.49 31.36
CA ALA A 590 10.92 21.88 30.35
C ALA A 590 10.30 22.01 28.95
N ILE A 591 9.00 21.69 28.81
CA ILE A 591 8.25 21.85 27.55
C ILE A 591 8.27 23.32 27.10
N LYS A 592 7.95 24.25 28.01
CA LYS A 592 7.95 25.69 27.78
C LYS A 592 9.30 26.17 27.26
N THR A 593 10.39 25.78 27.92
CA THR A 593 11.75 26.17 27.54
C THR A 593 12.11 25.64 26.14
N MET A 594 11.83 24.36 25.88
CA MET A 594 12.07 23.73 24.59
C MET A 594 11.29 24.40 23.45
N GLN A 595 9.99 24.62 23.64
CA GLN A 595 9.13 25.22 22.62
C GLN A 595 9.44 26.70 22.40
N GLN A 596 9.80 27.45 23.45
CA GLN A 596 10.27 28.83 23.29
C GLN A 596 11.56 28.89 22.46
N ALA A 597 12.51 28.00 22.73
CA ALA A 597 13.75 27.91 21.94
C ALA A 597 13.46 27.53 20.49
N GLY A 598 12.50 26.62 20.25
CA GLY A 598 12.01 26.26 18.93
C GLY A 598 11.40 27.44 18.18
N LEU A 599 10.44 28.14 18.78
CA LEU A 599 9.78 29.31 18.15
C LEU A 599 10.79 30.42 17.82
N ASN A 600 11.78 30.66 18.69
CA ASN A 600 12.85 31.64 18.42
C ASN A 600 13.71 31.27 17.20
N GLN A 601 13.70 29.99 16.79
CA GLN A 601 14.34 29.47 15.59
C GLN A 601 13.35 29.22 14.44
N ASN A 602 12.11 29.70 14.56
CA ASN A 602 11.02 29.45 13.61
C ASN A 602 10.72 27.95 13.41
N LYS A 603 10.71 27.19 14.51
CA LYS A 603 10.42 25.75 14.56
C LYS A 603 9.22 25.48 15.47
N LEU A 604 8.32 24.63 15.02
CA LEU A 604 7.26 24.06 15.85
C LEU A 604 7.80 22.77 16.47
N VAL A 605 7.81 22.68 17.79
CA VAL A 605 8.31 21.50 18.53
C VAL A 605 7.17 20.91 19.33
N SER A 606 6.87 19.64 19.11
CA SER A 606 5.91 18.87 19.91
C SER A 606 6.29 18.88 21.40
N GLU A 607 5.31 18.76 22.29
CA GLU A 607 5.57 18.71 23.73
C GLU A 607 6.37 17.48 24.18
N THR A 608 6.42 16.42 23.36
CA THR A 608 7.31 15.28 23.58
C THR A 608 8.74 15.55 23.12
N GLY A 609 8.95 16.56 22.27
CA GLY A 609 10.23 16.88 21.65
C GLY A 609 10.61 15.96 20.48
N GLU A 610 9.76 14.97 20.15
CA GLU A 610 10.08 13.97 19.12
C GLU A 610 9.73 14.46 17.71
N ILE A 611 8.75 15.35 17.56
CA ILE A 611 8.35 15.95 16.29
C ILE A 611 8.78 17.41 16.23
N VAL A 612 9.45 17.79 15.14
CA VAL A 612 9.83 19.18 14.84
C VAL A 612 9.48 19.54 13.40
N PHE A 613 8.74 20.64 13.21
CA PHE A 613 8.51 21.25 11.90
C PHE A 613 9.33 22.54 11.79
N ASP A 614 10.37 22.53 10.95
CA ASP A 614 11.18 23.70 10.63
C ASP A 614 10.49 24.54 9.53
N LEU A 615 9.91 25.67 9.93
CA LEU A 615 9.14 26.53 9.04
C LEU A 615 10.04 27.29 8.05
N THR A 616 11.31 27.51 8.41
CA THR A 616 12.28 28.21 7.55
C THR A 616 12.77 27.28 6.46
N ASN A 617 13.21 26.08 6.83
CA ASN A 617 13.78 25.12 5.92
C ASN A 617 12.71 24.25 5.24
N ARG A 618 11.44 24.31 5.66
CA ARG A 618 10.33 23.51 5.11
C ARG A 618 10.66 22.03 5.22
N CYS A 619 11.05 21.62 6.43
CA CYS A 619 11.46 20.26 6.74
C CYS A 619 10.76 19.80 8.03
N TYR A 620 10.13 18.64 7.95
CA TYR A 620 9.48 17.95 9.06
C TYR A 620 10.36 16.81 9.53
N THR A 621 10.65 16.74 10.82
CA THR A 621 11.54 15.73 11.38
C THR A 621 10.92 15.00 12.56
N VAL A 622 11.25 13.72 12.67
CA VAL A 622 10.92 12.86 13.81
C VAL A 622 12.22 12.33 14.42
N ASN A 623 12.35 12.42 15.74
CA ASN A 623 13.52 12.01 16.52
C ASN A 623 13.06 11.28 17.78
N SER A 624 12.70 10.01 17.65
CA SER A 624 12.36 9.13 18.78
C SER A 624 13.52 8.14 19.02
N PRO A 625 13.54 7.42 20.16
CA PRO A 625 14.53 6.38 20.36
C PRO A 625 14.47 5.21 19.37
N ARG A 626 13.32 4.96 18.73
CA ARG A 626 13.09 3.77 17.89
C ARG A 626 12.97 4.07 16.40
N MET A 627 12.65 5.31 16.04
CA MET A 627 12.58 5.78 14.66
C MET A 627 13.05 7.22 14.48
N ILE A 628 13.50 7.51 13.27
CA ILE A 628 13.82 8.85 12.78
C ILE A 628 13.12 9.11 11.44
N ALA A 629 12.85 10.37 11.16
CA ALA A 629 12.44 10.80 9.83
C ALA A 629 12.88 12.23 9.53
N ALA A 630 13.09 12.55 8.26
CA ALA A 630 13.21 13.89 7.71
C ALA A 630 12.45 13.95 6.37
N ALA A 631 11.42 14.77 6.28
CA ALA A 631 10.54 14.91 5.12
C ALA A 631 10.44 16.37 4.68
N GLY A 632 10.44 16.62 3.37
CA GLY A 632 10.39 17.97 2.81
C GLY A 632 11.70 18.34 2.16
N THR A 633 12.23 19.54 2.44
CA THR A 633 13.48 20.02 1.82
C THR A 633 14.69 19.43 2.55
N LEU A 634 15.45 18.57 1.86
CA LEU A 634 16.61 17.84 2.40
C LEU A 634 17.93 18.43 1.90
N ASN A 635 18.08 18.71 0.60
CA ASN A 635 19.19 19.44 -0.02
C ASN A 635 20.62 18.98 0.42
N GLY A 636 20.84 17.68 0.66
CA GLY A 636 22.14 17.20 1.14
C GLY A 636 22.47 17.59 2.59
N ALA A 637 21.52 18.17 3.33
CA ALA A 637 21.71 18.54 4.73
C ALA A 637 21.92 17.29 5.60
N ALA A 638 22.78 17.44 6.61
CA ALA A 638 22.99 16.42 7.63
C ALA A 638 22.01 16.63 8.78
N PHE A 639 21.16 15.64 9.00
CA PHE A 639 20.20 15.61 10.10
C PHE A 639 20.78 14.78 11.25
N ALA A 640 20.81 15.35 12.45
CA ALA A 640 21.26 14.68 13.66
C ALA A 640 20.06 14.36 14.56
N PHE A 641 19.94 13.10 14.96
CA PHE A 641 18.83 12.55 15.74
C PHE A 641 19.35 12.01 17.07
N SER A 642 19.47 12.90 18.04
CA SER A 642 20.08 12.59 19.34
C SER A 642 19.37 11.48 20.11
N ASN A 643 18.04 11.36 19.99
CA ASN A 643 17.28 10.36 20.75
C ASN A 643 17.49 8.95 20.18
N ALA A 644 17.64 8.85 18.86
CA ALA A 644 17.98 7.61 18.16
C ALA A 644 19.48 7.29 18.15
N GLN A 645 20.33 8.25 18.53
CA GLN A 645 21.79 8.21 18.35
C GLN A 645 22.20 7.96 16.89
N ALA A 646 21.47 8.59 15.96
CA ALA A 646 21.67 8.42 14.53
C ALA A 646 21.86 9.77 13.83
N SER A 647 22.43 9.74 12.63
CA SER A 647 22.41 10.87 11.70
C SER A 647 22.22 10.38 10.28
N ALA A 648 21.65 11.22 9.43
CA ALA A 648 21.40 10.85 8.05
C ALA A 648 21.53 12.04 7.09
N THR A 649 21.94 11.76 5.87
CA THR A 649 22.01 12.70 4.74
C THR A 649 21.45 12.03 3.49
N THR A 650 20.88 12.82 2.59
CA THR A 650 20.55 12.37 1.23
C THR A 650 20.70 13.53 0.25
N THR A 651 21.21 13.25 -0.96
CA THR A 651 21.49 14.26 -1.97
C THR A 651 20.24 14.77 -2.68
N ILE A 652 19.06 14.19 -2.41
CA ILE A 652 17.82 14.67 -3.01
C ILE A 652 17.43 16.05 -2.45
N ALA A 653 16.89 16.90 -3.32
CA ALA A 653 16.42 18.22 -2.91
C ALA A 653 15.17 18.15 -2.02
N LYS A 654 14.16 17.40 -2.45
CA LYS A 654 12.95 17.12 -1.67
C LYS A 654 12.57 15.64 -1.72
N GLY A 655 12.20 15.09 -0.58
CA GLY A 655 11.78 13.69 -0.42
C GLY A 655 11.61 13.37 1.06
N THR A 656 11.67 12.08 1.39
CA THR A 656 11.58 11.62 2.78
C THR A 656 12.65 10.56 3.07
N LEU A 657 13.43 10.80 4.12
CA LEU A 657 14.32 9.83 4.72
C LEU A 657 13.69 9.33 6.03
N PHE A 658 13.67 8.02 6.21
CA PHE A 658 13.06 7.34 7.35
C PHE A 658 13.94 6.17 7.79
N ALA A 659 14.05 5.93 9.09
CA ALA A 659 14.61 4.70 9.61
C ALA A 659 13.90 4.27 10.89
N ALA A 660 13.73 2.96 11.08
CA ALA A 660 13.03 2.42 12.23
C ALA A 660 13.53 1.04 12.65
N SER A 661 13.41 0.78 13.95
CA SER A 661 13.61 -0.52 14.59
C SER A 661 12.52 -1.51 14.19
N LEU A 662 12.93 -2.73 13.85
CA LEU A 662 12.02 -3.84 13.53
C LEU A 662 11.85 -4.84 14.68
N ASP A 663 12.64 -4.72 15.75
CA ASP A 663 12.62 -5.63 16.91
C ASP A 663 12.09 -4.96 18.20
N GLY A 664 11.57 -3.74 18.08
CA GLY A 664 10.98 -2.98 19.18
C GLY A 664 11.99 -2.34 20.13
N GLN A 665 13.29 -2.58 19.93
CA GLN A 665 14.35 -1.96 20.72
C GLN A 665 14.65 -0.53 20.24
N PRO A 666 15.19 0.36 21.10
CA PRO A 666 15.81 1.60 20.64
C PRO A 666 16.83 1.33 19.53
N MET A 667 16.96 2.23 18.55
CA MET A 667 17.82 2.03 17.37
C MET A 667 19.27 1.74 17.76
N ALA A 668 19.79 2.43 18.79
CA ALA A 668 21.14 2.21 19.32
C ALA A 668 21.38 0.78 19.84
N SER A 669 20.34 0.03 20.23
CA SER A 669 20.43 -1.35 20.73
C SER A 669 19.67 -2.36 19.86
N SER A 670 19.13 -1.93 18.72
CA SER A 670 18.37 -2.78 17.82
C SER A 670 19.30 -3.66 16.99
N GLY A 671 18.95 -4.94 16.88
CA GLY A 671 19.62 -5.88 16.00
C GLY A 671 19.09 -5.86 14.58
N ARG A 672 18.00 -5.13 14.29
CA ARG A 672 17.38 -5.11 12.97
C ARG A 672 16.65 -3.80 12.68
N LEU A 673 17.12 -3.08 11.67
CA LEU A 673 16.59 -1.79 11.24
C LEU A 673 16.22 -1.83 9.76
N VAL A 674 15.21 -1.05 9.38
CA VAL A 674 14.94 -0.69 7.99
C VAL A 674 15.20 0.79 7.81
N VAL A 675 15.82 1.16 6.69
CA VAL A 675 16.02 2.55 6.26
C VAL A 675 15.35 2.70 4.90
N ILE A 676 14.49 3.70 4.76
CA ILE A 676 13.71 4.00 3.56
C ILE A 676 13.99 5.46 3.18
N ASN A 677 14.33 5.69 1.92
CA ASN A 677 14.58 7.02 1.36
C ASN A 677 13.71 7.20 0.12
N THR A 678 12.47 7.66 0.30
CA THR A 678 11.54 7.91 -0.80
C THR A 678 11.91 9.19 -1.56
N THR A 679 12.04 9.05 -2.87
CA THR A 679 12.41 10.12 -3.80
C THR A 679 11.23 10.52 -4.68
N ASP A 680 11.33 10.28 -5.98
CA ASP A 680 10.25 10.45 -6.94
C ASP A 680 10.24 9.27 -7.92
N ALA A 681 9.08 9.01 -8.50
CA ALA A 681 8.82 7.89 -9.41
C ALA A 681 7.86 8.32 -10.50
N LYS A 682 8.13 7.88 -11.72
CA LYS A 682 7.34 8.20 -12.92
C LYS A 682 7.31 7.05 -13.92
N PHE A 683 6.42 7.13 -14.90
CA PHE A 683 6.41 6.17 -16.01
C PHE A 683 7.59 6.40 -16.95
N THR A 684 8.12 5.31 -17.51
CA THR A 684 9.03 5.42 -18.67
C THR A 684 8.31 6.15 -19.81
N GLY A 685 8.91 7.23 -20.31
CA GLY A 685 8.37 8.03 -21.40
C GLY A 685 7.38 9.14 -20.99
N SER A 686 7.03 9.27 -19.71
CA SER A 686 6.18 10.38 -19.23
C SER A 686 6.79 11.75 -19.51
N GLN A 687 5.96 12.73 -19.84
CA GLN A 687 6.39 14.11 -20.06
C GLN A 687 5.61 15.07 -19.17
N ASN A 688 6.31 16.03 -18.57
CA ASN A 688 5.70 17.22 -17.96
C ASN A 688 5.71 18.34 -19.00
N VAL A 689 4.54 18.71 -19.51
CA VAL A 689 4.36 19.76 -20.50
C VAL A 689 3.70 20.95 -19.82
N ALA A 690 4.36 22.12 -19.82
CA ALA A 690 3.71 23.34 -19.36
C ALA A 690 2.52 23.67 -20.26
N LEU A 691 1.36 23.91 -19.67
CA LEU A 691 0.16 24.30 -20.41
C LEU A 691 0.14 25.82 -20.63
N ASN A 692 -0.29 26.25 -21.82
CA ASN A 692 -0.41 27.67 -22.18
C ASN A 692 -1.73 28.30 -21.69
N ASP A 693 -2.47 27.64 -20.79
CA ASP A 693 -3.81 28.06 -20.31
C ASP A 693 -3.78 28.83 -18.98
N GLY A 694 -2.60 29.04 -18.40
CA GLY A 694 -2.38 29.88 -17.23
C GLY A 694 -0.98 29.68 -16.64
N PRO A 695 -0.47 30.60 -15.79
CA PRO A 695 0.82 30.41 -15.14
C PRO A 695 0.80 29.19 -14.22
N GLY A 696 1.70 28.23 -14.43
CA GLY A 696 1.97 27.14 -13.49
C GLY A 696 1.12 25.87 -13.64
N ASN A 697 0.32 25.74 -14.70
CA ASN A 697 -0.34 24.47 -15.03
C ASN A 697 0.62 23.55 -15.79
N TYR A 698 0.72 22.30 -15.36
CA TYR A 698 1.49 21.26 -16.04
C TYR A 698 0.57 20.10 -16.42
N SER A 699 0.67 19.67 -17.66
CA SER A 699 0.15 18.39 -18.11
C SER A 699 1.22 17.34 -17.85
N TYR A 700 0.93 16.41 -16.95
CA TYR A 700 1.63 15.14 -16.92
C TYR A 700 0.98 14.26 -18.00
N THR A 701 1.64 14.18 -19.15
CA THR A 701 1.16 13.43 -20.30
C THR A 701 1.84 12.09 -20.31
N VAL A 702 1.05 11.02 -20.29
CA VAL A 702 1.52 9.69 -20.66
C VAL A 702 1.04 9.42 -22.08
N PRO A 703 1.93 9.26 -23.07
CA PRO A 703 1.51 9.06 -24.45
C PRO A 703 0.52 7.88 -24.59
N ALA A 704 -0.53 8.06 -25.39
CA ALA A 704 -1.50 7.00 -25.64
C ALA A 704 -0.79 5.78 -26.27
N GLY A 705 -0.97 4.60 -25.67
CA GLY A 705 -0.34 3.34 -26.14
C GLY A 705 1.07 3.07 -25.61
N THR A 706 1.65 3.92 -24.74
CA THR A 706 2.97 3.65 -24.10
C THR A 706 2.89 3.03 -22.70
N VAL A 707 1.71 3.02 -22.07
CA VAL A 707 1.48 2.29 -20.82
C VAL A 707 0.95 0.91 -21.14
N SER A 708 1.80 -0.10 -21.00
CA SER A 708 1.38 -1.48 -20.82
C SER A 708 1.80 -1.94 -19.43
N SER A 709 1.26 -3.06 -18.97
CA SER A 709 1.73 -3.74 -17.75
C SER A 709 3.22 -4.15 -17.78
N THR A 710 3.93 -3.91 -18.89
CA THR A 710 5.34 -4.25 -19.09
C THR A 710 6.27 -3.03 -19.18
N THR A 711 5.74 -1.81 -19.21
CA THR A 711 6.56 -0.59 -19.24
C THR A 711 7.14 -0.35 -17.84
N PRO A 712 8.48 -0.29 -17.66
CA PRO A 712 9.05 -0.15 -16.32
C PRO A 712 8.78 1.24 -15.73
N ASN A 713 8.66 1.28 -14.41
CA ASN A 713 8.73 2.53 -13.67
C ASN A 713 10.16 3.03 -13.58
N LEU A 714 10.29 4.35 -13.50
CA LEU A 714 11.54 5.03 -13.28
C LEU A 714 11.57 5.61 -11.88
N LEU A 715 12.67 5.37 -11.18
CA LEU A 715 12.99 5.90 -9.86
C LEU A 715 14.05 6.99 -9.98
N LEU A 716 13.83 8.13 -9.33
CA LEU A 716 14.84 9.18 -9.22
C LEU A 716 16.01 8.69 -8.36
N TYR A 717 17.19 8.60 -8.98
CA TYR A 717 18.41 8.18 -8.32
C TYR A 717 18.91 9.24 -7.35
N THR A 718 19.23 8.82 -6.14
CA THR A 718 19.91 9.62 -5.13
C THR A 718 20.89 8.77 -4.35
N THR A 719 21.76 9.44 -3.61
CA THR A 719 22.71 8.81 -2.69
C THR A 719 22.54 9.43 -1.31
N GLY A 720 23.02 8.75 -0.29
CA GLY A 720 22.99 9.24 1.06
C GLY A 720 23.93 8.48 1.97
N ASP A 721 23.97 8.94 3.21
CA ASP A 721 24.70 8.29 4.28
C ASP A 721 23.82 8.19 5.51
N PHE A 722 23.80 7.02 6.13
CA PHE A 722 23.13 6.76 7.39
C PHE A 722 24.15 6.31 8.43
N GLN A 723 24.18 6.99 9.57
CA GLN A 723 25.09 6.68 10.66
C GLN A 723 24.29 6.31 11.91
N LEU A 724 24.80 5.34 12.64
CA LEU A 724 24.24 4.88 13.91
C LEU A 724 25.38 4.69 14.91
N ALA A 725 25.27 5.35 16.06
CA ALA A 725 26.03 4.95 17.24
C ALA A 725 25.28 3.81 17.92
N THR A 726 25.89 2.62 17.91
CA THR A 726 25.28 1.40 18.42
C THR A 726 25.95 0.93 19.71
N THR A 727 25.17 0.29 20.57
CA THR A 727 25.60 -0.42 21.77
C THR A 727 25.97 -1.88 21.47
N LEU A 728 25.58 -2.40 20.30
CA LEU A 728 26.05 -3.67 19.78
C LEU A 728 27.44 -3.48 19.13
N SER A 729 28.09 -4.57 18.72
CA SER A 729 29.36 -4.47 17.99
C SER A 729 29.09 -3.91 16.58
N PRO A 730 29.64 -2.74 16.18
CA PRO A 730 29.42 -2.21 14.82
C PRO A 730 29.84 -3.18 13.71
N ALA A 731 30.91 -3.95 13.96
CA ALA A 731 31.42 -4.96 13.03
C ALA A 731 30.49 -6.20 12.89
N SER A 732 29.50 -6.35 13.77
CA SER A 732 28.51 -7.43 13.64
C SER A 732 27.42 -7.12 12.61
N PHE A 733 27.35 -5.89 12.14
CA PHE A 733 26.28 -5.48 11.23
C PHE A 733 26.58 -5.84 9.77
N THR A 734 25.53 -6.16 9.03
CA THR A 734 25.53 -6.18 7.58
C THR A 734 24.37 -5.34 7.06
N ALA A 735 24.64 -4.51 6.05
CA ALA A 735 23.66 -3.69 5.37
C ALA A 735 23.33 -4.35 4.03
N TYR A 736 22.05 -4.60 3.77
CA TYR A 736 21.57 -5.19 2.53
C TYR A 736 20.70 -4.19 1.79
N ARG A 737 21.05 -3.87 0.55
CA ARG A 737 20.11 -3.20 -0.35
C ARG A 737 18.91 -4.12 -0.54
N ILE A 738 17.70 -3.59 -0.44
CA ILE A 738 16.48 -4.37 -0.64
C ILE A 738 15.62 -3.80 -1.77
N GLY A 739 15.00 -4.69 -2.53
CA GLY A 739 14.01 -4.31 -3.55
C GLY A 739 12.67 -3.90 -2.94
N MET A 740 11.71 -3.52 -3.80
CA MET A 740 10.34 -3.12 -3.40
C MET A 740 9.58 -4.23 -2.65
N ASN A 741 9.97 -5.48 -2.87
CA ASN A 741 9.43 -6.65 -2.18
C ASN A 741 10.23 -7.08 -0.95
N GLY A 742 11.30 -6.38 -0.59
CA GLY A 742 12.18 -6.74 0.52
C GLY A 742 13.24 -7.79 0.17
N ALA A 743 13.34 -8.27 -1.08
CA ALA A 743 14.42 -9.14 -1.51
C ALA A 743 15.77 -8.45 -1.31
N ARG A 744 16.73 -9.12 -0.67
CA ARG A 744 18.11 -8.62 -0.52
C ARG A 744 18.82 -8.73 -1.87
N LEU A 745 19.18 -7.60 -2.46
CA LEU A 745 19.77 -7.51 -3.80
C LEU A 745 21.30 -7.52 -3.77
N GLY A 746 21.89 -7.20 -2.62
CA GLY A 746 23.33 -7.14 -2.42
C GLY A 746 23.68 -6.43 -1.12
N THR A 747 24.95 -6.50 -0.72
CA THR A 747 25.44 -5.82 0.48
C THR A 747 25.88 -4.39 0.18
N LEU A 748 25.61 -3.47 1.10
CA LEU A 748 26.16 -2.12 1.10
C LEU A 748 27.40 -2.07 2.01
N PRO A 749 28.43 -1.27 1.66
CA PRO A 749 29.61 -1.13 2.49
C PRO A 749 29.26 -0.46 3.82
N ILE A 750 29.84 -0.98 4.90
CA ILE A 750 29.77 -0.37 6.23
C ILE A 750 31.15 0.13 6.63
N VAL A 751 31.23 1.37 7.07
CA VAL A 751 32.43 1.95 7.69
C VAL A 751 32.19 2.05 9.19
N THR A 752 33.11 1.53 10.01
CA THR A 752 32.99 1.55 11.48
C THR A 752 34.07 2.39 12.12
N THR A 753 33.70 3.27 13.06
CA THR A 753 34.62 4.06 13.88
C THR A 753 34.18 4.01 15.34
N GLY A 754 34.92 3.30 16.19
CA GLY A 754 34.54 3.13 17.60
C GLY A 754 33.21 2.38 17.73
N ASN A 755 32.20 3.03 18.31
CA ASN A 755 30.83 2.51 18.43
C ASN A 755 29.89 2.96 17.30
N GLN A 756 30.39 3.71 16.33
CA GLN A 756 29.61 4.22 15.20
C GLN A 756 29.79 3.32 13.97
N LEU A 757 28.69 3.09 13.26
CA LEU A 757 28.70 2.56 11.89
C LEU A 757 28.10 3.61 10.92
N SER A 758 28.58 3.59 9.69
CA SER A 758 28.14 4.45 8.57
C SER A 758 27.83 3.55 7.38
N VAL A 759 26.67 3.75 6.75
CA VAL A 759 26.24 3.04 5.54
C VAL A 759 26.04 4.07 4.44
N ASN A 760 26.90 4.05 3.43
CA ASN A 760 26.67 4.79 2.21
C ASN A 760 25.69 4.00 1.34
N PHE A 761 24.61 4.65 0.91
CA PHE A 761 23.55 4.00 0.14
C PHE A 761 23.18 4.80 -1.10
N ASP A 762 22.46 4.13 -2.01
CA ASP A 762 21.87 4.71 -3.20
C ASP A 762 20.50 4.09 -3.48
N THR A 763 19.66 4.81 -4.23
CA THR A 763 18.33 4.33 -4.63
C THR A 763 18.32 3.62 -5.98
N GLY A 764 19.45 3.07 -6.43
CA GLY A 764 19.58 2.51 -7.77
C GLY A 764 18.76 1.26 -8.05
N SER A 765 18.26 0.58 -7.02
CA SER A 765 17.50 -0.68 -7.15
C SER A 765 16.28 -0.76 -6.23
N GLY A 766 15.84 0.39 -5.69
CA GLY A 766 14.76 0.48 -4.71
C GLY A 766 14.95 1.66 -3.74
N PHE A 767 14.00 1.87 -2.85
CA PHE A 767 14.04 2.99 -1.89
C PHE A 767 14.73 2.64 -0.56
N ALA A 768 15.10 1.38 -0.32
CA ALA A 768 15.40 0.93 1.04
C ALA A 768 16.64 0.04 1.16
N PHE A 769 17.16 -0.03 2.39
CA PHE A 769 18.10 -1.05 2.81
C PHE A 769 17.75 -1.56 4.22
N GLU A 770 18.12 -2.80 4.48
CA GLU A 770 18.00 -3.48 5.76
C GLU A 770 19.37 -3.49 6.46
N LEU A 771 19.41 -3.22 7.76
CA LEU A 771 20.62 -3.30 8.58
C LEU A 771 20.42 -4.32 9.70
N ILE A 772 21.27 -5.34 9.78
CA ILE A 772 21.09 -6.49 10.69
C ILE A 772 22.38 -6.76 11.46
N ALA A 773 22.28 -6.87 12.79
CA ALA A 773 23.38 -7.30 13.66
C ALA A 773 23.44 -8.82 13.75
N ASN A 774 24.65 -9.37 13.70
CA ASN A 774 24.92 -10.81 13.71
C ASN A 774 23.92 -11.55 12.82
N PRO A 775 23.81 -11.19 11.52
CA PRO A 775 22.96 -11.96 10.64
C PRO A 775 23.45 -13.40 10.75
N ILE A 776 22.62 -14.28 11.33
CA ILE A 776 22.75 -15.70 11.06
C ILE A 776 22.77 -15.72 9.53
N PRO A 777 23.73 -16.39 8.88
CA PRO A 777 23.63 -16.64 7.46
C PRO A 777 22.25 -17.26 7.30
N SER A 778 21.28 -16.46 6.86
CA SER A 778 20.11 -16.98 6.19
C SER A 778 20.81 -17.79 5.11
N PRO A 779 20.71 -19.14 5.12
CA PRO A 779 21.35 -19.91 4.06
C PRO A 779 20.96 -19.18 2.80
N ALA A 780 21.96 -18.73 2.03
CA ALA A 780 21.71 -17.82 0.93
C ALA A 780 20.75 -18.53 -0.01
N LEU A 781 19.45 -18.32 0.18
CA LEU A 781 18.42 -18.90 -0.63
C LEU A 781 18.36 -17.92 -1.78
N SER A 782 19.23 -18.15 -2.77
CA SER A 782 18.83 -17.83 -4.12
C SER A 782 17.67 -18.77 -4.42
N THR A 783 16.46 -18.42 -3.97
CA THR A 783 15.25 -18.87 -4.63
C THR A 783 15.22 -18.11 -5.93
N THR A 784 15.74 -18.70 -6.99
CA THR A 784 15.48 -18.16 -8.32
C THR A 784 13.99 -18.36 -8.56
N ALA A 785 13.22 -17.28 -8.69
CA ALA A 785 11.79 -17.38 -8.98
C ALA A 785 11.57 -18.23 -10.24
N THR A 786 10.45 -18.95 -10.30
CA THR A 786 10.12 -19.74 -11.50
C THR A 786 9.99 -18.77 -12.68
N VAL A 787 10.84 -18.92 -13.69
CA VAL A 787 10.72 -18.15 -14.94
C VAL A 787 9.87 -18.95 -15.88
N LYS A 788 8.71 -18.42 -16.28
CA LYS A 788 7.82 -19.05 -17.25
C LYS A 788 7.62 -18.13 -18.44
N VAL A 789 8.03 -18.58 -19.63
CA VAL A 789 7.77 -17.92 -20.91
C VAL A 789 6.93 -18.86 -21.75
N ILE A 790 5.68 -18.48 -22.04
CA ILE A 790 4.84 -19.20 -22.99
C ILE A 790 4.86 -18.44 -24.32
N VAL A 791 5.07 -19.18 -25.40
CA VAL A 791 4.96 -18.67 -26.77
C VAL A 791 3.76 -19.36 -27.42
N ASP A 792 2.73 -18.57 -27.69
CA ASP A 792 1.51 -18.92 -28.41
C ASP A 792 1.73 -18.93 -29.94
N ASN A 793 0.86 -19.60 -30.68
CA ASN A 793 0.85 -19.69 -32.13
C ASN A 793 0.58 -18.35 -32.82
N ASP A 794 -0.10 -17.40 -32.17
CA ASP A 794 -0.38 -16.06 -32.67
C ASP A 794 0.41 -14.97 -31.94
N SER A 795 1.04 -14.09 -32.71
CA SER A 795 1.85 -12.98 -32.17
C SER A 795 1.05 -12.01 -31.30
N ALA A 796 -0.26 -11.89 -31.51
CA ALA A 796 -1.13 -11.02 -30.70
C ALA A 796 -1.36 -11.53 -29.27
N ASN A 797 -1.22 -12.84 -29.02
CA ASN A 797 -1.36 -13.45 -27.70
C ASN A 797 -0.02 -13.54 -26.95
N ASN A 798 1.08 -13.14 -27.60
CA ASN A 798 2.43 -13.23 -27.07
C ASN A 798 2.86 -11.94 -26.38
N GLY A 799 3.46 -12.08 -25.19
CA GLY A 799 4.13 -10.97 -24.50
C GLY A 799 5.46 -10.58 -25.16
N PRO A 800 6.13 -9.52 -24.69
CA PRO A 800 7.38 -9.01 -25.29
C PRO A 800 8.56 -10.02 -25.27
N ASN A 801 8.46 -11.05 -24.44
CA ASN A 801 9.47 -12.11 -24.30
C ASN A 801 9.12 -13.37 -25.11
N ALA A 802 8.21 -13.29 -26.06
CA ALA A 802 7.76 -14.43 -26.86
C ALA A 802 7.53 -13.99 -28.30
N SER A 803 8.09 -14.73 -29.25
CA SER A 803 7.87 -14.50 -30.67
C SER A 803 7.64 -15.81 -31.42
N VAL A 804 6.75 -15.78 -32.39
CA VAL A 804 6.41 -16.93 -33.23
C VAL A 804 6.60 -16.57 -34.70
N SER A 805 7.18 -17.47 -35.48
CA SER A 805 7.28 -17.35 -36.94
C SER A 805 6.85 -18.64 -37.62
N ARG A 806 6.31 -18.52 -38.84
CA ARG A 806 5.74 -19.64 -39.59
C ARG A 806 6.21 -19.60 -41.03
N SER A 807 6.40 -20.76 -41.64
CA SER A 807 6.66 -20.95 -43.07
C SER A 807 5.70 -22.01 -43.63
N GLY A 808 5.27 -21.84 -44.87
CA GLY A 808 4.23 -22.66 -45.51
C GLY A 808 2.82 -22.07 -45.39
N SER A 809 1.81 -22.84 -45.81
CA SER A 809 0.41 -22.39 -45.86
C SER A 809 -0.36 -22.86 -44.63
N TRP A 810 -0.44 -21.98 -43.63
CA TRP A 810 -1.15 -22.22 -42.37
C TRP A 810 -2.52 -21.52 -42.35
N SER A 811 -3.49 -22.15 -41.70
CA SER A 811 -4.83 -21.62 -41.47
C SER A 811 -5.17 -21.66 -39.97
N THR A 812 -5.94 -20.69 -39.49
CA THR A 812 -6.40 -20.63 -38.10
C THR A 812 -7.66 -21.46 -37.89
N SER A 813 -7.83 -22.08 -36.72
CA SER A 813 -9.06 -22.74 -36.30
C SER A 813 -9.26 -22.69 -34.79
N SER A 814 -10.51 -22.85 -34.36
CA SER A 814 -10.92 -22.98 -32.96
C SER A 814 -12.00 -24.07 -32.80
N SER A 815 -12.11 -24.97 -33.78
CA SER A 815 -13.24 -25.91 -33.86
C SER A 815 -13.13 -27.10 -32.92
N LEU A 816 -11.92 -27.51 -32.55
CA LEU A 816 -11.66 -28.53 -31.53
C LEU A 816 -11.22 -27.87 -30.23
N PRO A 817 -11.79 -28.24 -29.08
CA PRO A 817 -11.56 -27.54 -27.81
C PRO A 817 -10.14 -27.80 -27.25
N ASN A 818 -9.85 -27.17 -26.10
CA ASN A 818 -8.62 -27.34 -25.32
C ASN A 818 -7.33 -26.75 -25.94
N TYR A 819 -7.43 -25.80 -26.87
CA TYR A 819 -6.29 -24.97 -27.32
C TYR A 819 -5.82 -23.97 -26.25
N TYR A 820 -4.64 -23.38 -26.43
CA TYR A 820 -4.15 -22.25 -25.65
C TYR A 820 -4.65 -20.91 -26.21
N ALA A 821 -4.89 -19.97 -25.31
CA ALA A 821 -5.46 -18.65 -25.61
C ALA A 821 -6.74 -18.71 -26.46
N THR A 822 -6.68 -18.25 -27.72
CA THR A 822 -7.86 -17.93 -28.53
C THR A 822 -8.10 -18.89 -29.70
N ASN A 823 -7.08 -19.59 -30.19
CA ASN A 823 -7.17 -20.46 -31.37
C ASN A 823 -5.93 -21.37 -31.51
N TYR A 824 -5.89 -22.20 -32.55
CA TYR A 824 -4.68 -22.91 -33.00
C TYR A 824 -4.49 -22.75 -34.52
N HIS A 825 -3.26 -22.95 -35.01
CA HIS A 825 -2.94 -23.00 -36.43
C HIS A 825 -2.83 -24.44 -36.93
N TYR A 826 -3.23 -24.68 -38.19
CA TYR A 826 -3.06 -25.97 -38.85
C TYR A 826 -2.57 -25.81 -40.29
N ALA A 827 -1.83 -26.81 -40.77
CA ALA A 827 -1.41 -26.92 -42.17
C ALA A 827 -1.71 -28.32 -42.72
N VAL A 828 -2.01 -28.42 -44.01
CA VAL A 828 -2.05 -29.72 -44.70
C VAL A 828 -0.61 -30.16 -44.96
N SER A 829 -0.22 -31.27 -44.35
CA SER A 829 1.12 -31.82 -44.47
C SER A 829 1.44 -32.20 -45.91
N THR A 830 2.64 -31.84 -46.32
CA THR A 830 3.27 -32.30 -47.57
C THR A 830 4.22 -33.48 -47.34
N GLY A 831 4.55 -33.77 -46.07
CA GLY A 831 5.56 -34.73 -45.65
C GLY A 831 7.01 -34.31 -45.90
N GLY A 832 7.24 -33.16 -46.55
CA GLY A 832 8.56 -32.73 -47.04
C GLY A 832 9.30 -31.69 -46.20
N GLY A 833 8.71 -31.18 -45.11
CA GLY A 833 9.30 -30.12 -44.29
C GLY A 833 8.96 -28.70 -44.77
N ALA A 834 8.01 -28.55 -45.70
CA ALA A 834 7.61 -27.26 -46.24
C ALA A 834 6.82 -26.41 -45.23
N ASN A 835 6.13 -27.04 -44.28
CA ASN A 835 5.35 -26.36 -43.25
C ASN A 835 6.11 -26.37 -41.93
N THR A 836 6.44 -25.19 -41.41
CA THR A 836 7.10 -25.04 -40.10
C THR A 836 6.48 -23.94 -39.24
N THR A 837 6.53 -24.14 -37.92
CA THR A 837 6.24 -23.10 -36.91
C THR A 837 7.39 -23.06 -35.91
N ARG A 838 7.93 -21.88 -35.64
CA ARG A 838 9.01 -21.66 -34.68
C ARG A 838 8.54 -20.78 -33.54
N TRP A 839 8.65 -21.27 -32.31
CA TRP A 839 8.41 -20.55 -31.07
C TRP A 839 9.75 -20.15 -30.43
N THR A 840 10.03 -18.84 -30.40
CA THR A 840 11.28 -18.26 -29.90
C THR A 840 10.99 -17.44 -28.63
N PRO A 841 11.40 -17.91 -27.43
CA PRO A 841 11.33 -17.13 -26.21
C PRO A 841 12.47 -16.10 -26.14
N THR A 842 12.30 -15.05 -25.34
CA THR A 842 13.39 -14.21 -24.83
C THR A 842 13.56 -14.54 -23.35
N LEU A 843 14.54 -15.37 -23.04
CA LEU A 843 14.75 -15.88 -21.67
C LEU A 843 15.55 -14.85 -20.85
N PRO A 844 15.10 -14.47 -19.65
CA PRO A 844 15.74 -13.41 -18.85
C PRO A 844 17.07 -13.85 -18.22
N GLN A 845 17.31 -15.15 -18.10
CA GLN A 845 18.50 -15.69 -17.45
C GLN A 845 18.87 -17.08 -17.96
N GLU A 846 20.13 -17.44 -17.77
CA GLU A 846 20.67 -18.76 -18.08
C GLU A 846 20.06 -19.81 -17.16
N GLY A 847 19.82 -21.02 -17.67
CA GLY A 847 19.38 -22.11 -16.81
C GLY A 847 18.87 -23.34 -17.54
N ASN A 848 18.53 -24.37 -16.77
CA ASN A 848 17.96 -25.62 -17.27
C ASN A 848 16.43 -25.51 -17.31
N TYR A 849 15.88 -25.09 -18.44
CA TYR A 849 14.44 -24.93 -18.62
C TYR A 849 13.79 -26.26 -19.00
N GLN A 850 12.67 -26.56 -18.36
CA GLN A 850 11.70 -27.55 -18.84
C GLN A 850 10.93 -26.95 -20.03
N VAL A 851 10.91 -27.67 -21.14
CA VAL A 851 10.23 -27.25 -22.37
C VAL A 851 8.99 -28.09 -22.56
N TYR A 852 7.82 -27.45 -22.66
CA TYR A 852 6.54 -28.11 -22.85
C TYR A 852 5.90 -27.72 -24.18
N TYR A 853 5.15 -28.64 -24.76
CA TYR A 853 4.35 -28.41 -25.97
C TYR A 853 2.88 -28.71 -25.68
N ARG A 854 1.97 -27.81 -26.09
CA ARG A 854 0.53 -27.98 -25.93
C ARG A 854 -0.12 -28.17 -27.29
N ILE A 855 -1.11 -29.06 -27.33
CA ILE A 855 -1.94 -29.33 -28.49
C ILE A 855 -3.42 -29.35 -28.09
N PRO A 856 -4.34 -28.84 -28.93
CA PRO A 856 -5.78 -28.99 -28.72
C PRO A 856 -6.24 -30.43 -28.94
N ASP A 857 -7.51 -30.72 -28.65
CA ASP A 857 -8.14 -32.04 -28.88
C ASP A 857 -7.85 -32.57 -30.28
N GLY A 858 -7.32 -33.80 -30.34
CA GLY A 858 -6.95 -34.47 -31.59
C GLY A 858 -8.11 -35.09 -32.35
N ASN A 859 -7.82 -35.62 -33.55
CA ASN A 859 -8.70 -36.51 -34.29
C ASN A 859 -7.88 -37.37 -35.28
N SER A 860 -8.53 -38.31 -35.97
CA SER A 860 -7.86 -39.24 -36.91
C SER A 860 -7.26 -38.59 -38.16
N ALA A 861 -7.53 -37.30 -38.43
CA ALA A 861 -7.00 -36.58 -39.58
C ALA A 861 -5.67 -35.86 -39.29
N ARG A 862 -5.23 -35.78 -38.03
CA ARG A 862 -3.98 -35.13 -37.62
C ARG A 862 -2.76 -36.04 -37.77
N ALA A 863 -1.57 -35.45 -37.85
CA ALA A 863 -0.32 -36.17 -37.95
C ALA A 863 -0.03 -36.98 -36.67
N THR A 864 0.42 -38.23 -36.82
CA THR A 864 0.81 -39.10 -35.70
C THR A 864 2.29 -38.99 -35.33
N ASN A 865 3.06 -38.25 -36.13
CA ASN A 865 4.52 -38.18 -36.03
C ASN A 865 5.08 -36.78 -36.39
N ALA A 866 4.40 -35.73 -35.96
CA ALA A 866 4.86 -34.33 -36.08
C ALA A 866 6.27 -34.16 -35.50
N LEU A 867 7.18 -33.47 -36.20
CA LEU A 867 8.57 -33.29 -35.77
C LEU A 867 8.74 -32.01 -34.97
N LEU A 868 9.01 -32.11 -33.67
CA LEU A 868 9.44 -30.98 -32.85
C LEU A 868 10.95 -31.04 -32.60
N THR A 869 11.65 -29.93 -32.84
CA THR A 869 13.09 -29.79 -32.54
C THR A 869 13.30 -28.67 -31.54
N VAL A 870 13.90 -28.98 -30.39
CA VAL A 870 14.33 -27.99 -29.40
C VAL A 870 15.77 -27.59 -29.71
N HIS A 871 16.02 -26.29 -29.89
CA HIS A 871 17.33 -25.69 -30.04
C HIS A 871 17.71 -25.00 -28.74
N TYR A 872 18.82 -25.43 -28.13
CA TYR A 872 19.28 -24.98 -26.82
C TYR A 872 20.79 -24.73 -26.85
N ALA A 873 21.37 -24.21 -25.76
CA ALA A 873 22.75 -23.71 -25.74
C ALA A 873 23.78 -24.78 -26.15
N ASP A 874 23.55 -26.01 -25.69
CA ASP A 874 24.49 -27.12 -25.86
C ASP A 874 24.21 -27.99 -27.09
N GLY A 875 23.19 -27.66 -27.90
CA GLY A 875 22.84 -28.42 -29.11
C GLY A 875 21.37 -28.41 -29.48
N THR A 876 20.91 -29.48 -30.13
CA THR A 876 19.51 -29.66 -30.56
C THR A 876 18.98 -31.05 -30.23
N ARG A 877 17.67 -31.15 -29.97
CA ARG A 877 16.98 -32.44 -29.74
C ARG A 877 15.66 -32.51 -30.49
N ALA A 878 15.54 -33.52 -31.34
CA ALA A 878 14.35 -33.78 -32.13
C ALA A 878 13.47 -34.86 -31.48
N THR A 879 12.16 -34.66 -31.47
CA THR A 879 11.14 -35.57 -30.91
C THR A 879 9.95 -35.67 -31.86
N ARG A 880 9.41 -36.88 -32.03
CA ARG A 880 8.19 -37.12 -32.82
C ARG A 880 6.98 -37.15 -31.88
N ILE A 881 5.98 -36.34 -32.17
CA ILE A 881 4.76 -36.21 -31.36
C ILE A 881 3.53 -36.69 -32.15
N ASN A 882 2.63 -37.38 -31.46
CA ASN A 882 1.32 -37.76 -31.96
C ASN A 882 0.31 -36.68 -31.59
N GLU A 883 -0.32 -36.03 -32.59
CA GLU A 883 -1.28 -34.93 -32.38
C GLU A 883 -2.75 -35.41 -32.34
N GLN A 884 -3.00 -36.71 -32.34
CA GLN A 884 -4.32 -37.33 -32.27
C GLN A 884 -4.95 -37.55 -30.86
N PRO A 885 -4.28 -37.39 -29.69
CA PRO A 885 -4.91 -37.65 -28.39
C PRO A 885 -6.19 -36.85 -28.11
N VAL A 886 -7.18 -37.50 -27.48
CA VAL A 886 -8.42 -36.90 -26.97
C VAL A 886 -8.68 -37.42 -25.54
N PRO A 887 -8.88 -36.56 -24.53
CA PRO A 887 -8.77 -35.11 -24.62
C PRO A 887 -7.31 -34.67 -24.87
N GLY A 888 -7.16 -33.59 -25.63
CA GLY A 888 -5.92 -32.82 -25.73
C GLY A 888 -5.79 -31.86 -24.55
N GLY A 889 -5.11 -30.73 -24.76
CA GLY A 889 -5.00 -29.64 -23.79
C GLY A 889 -3.94 -29.79 -22.71
N ASN A 890 -3.34 -30.97 -22.56
CA ASN A 890 -2.25 -31.20 -21.62
C ASN A 890 -0.93 -30.63 -22.15
N TRP A 891 -0.11 -30.07 -21.26
CA TRP A 891 1.27 -29.71 -21.56
C TRP A 891 2.15 -30.97 -21.60
N ILE A 892 2.73 -31.25 -22.76
CA ILE A 892 3.60 -32.40 -22.99
C ILE A 892 5.04 -31.98 -22.73
N LEU A 893 5.68 -32.53 -21.69
CA LEU A 893 7.09 -32.27 -21.39
C LEU A 893 7.99 -32.86 -22.48
N MET A 894 8.68 -32.00 -23.21
CA MET A 894 9.64 -32.36 -24.25
C MET A 894 11.03 -32.66 -23.68
N GLY A 895 11.31 -32.20 -22.47
CA GLY A 895 12.56 -32.42 -21.73
C GLY A 895 13.05 -31.16 -21.02
N THR A 896 14.18 -31.31 -20.33
CA THR A 896 14.90 -30.21 -19.69
C THR A 896 16.17 -29.91 -20.45
N TYR A 897 16.40 -28.65 -20.77
CA TYR A 897 17.48 -28.20 -21.65
C TYR A 897 18.15 -26.95 -21.12
N HIS A 898 19.46 -26.83 -21.33
CA HIS A 898 20.23 -25.67 -20.91
C HIS A 898 20.08 -24.53 -21.93
N PHE A 899 19.55 -23.38 -21.51
CA PHE A 899 19.41 -22.18 -22.34
C PHE A 899 20.22 -21.02 -21.79
N LEU A 900 20.80 -20.23 -22.69
CA LEU A 900 21.39 -18.93 -22.39
C LEU A 900 20.29 -17.84 -22.31
N PRO A 901 20.56 -16.70 -21.66
CA PRO A 901 19.68 -15.54 -21.73
C PRO A 901 19.51 -15.04 -23.17
N GLY A 902 18.37 -14.41 -23.45
CA GLY A 902 18.02 -13.89 -24.77
C GLY A 902 17.22 -14.89 -25.61
N SER A 903 17.29 -14.72 -26.93
CA SER A 903 16.40 -15.38 -27.90
C SER A 903 17.11 -16.37 -28.82
N THR A 904 18.23 -16.93 -28.36
CA THR A 904 19.07 -17.84 -29.17
C THR A 904 18.52 -19.26 -29.22
N GLY A 905 17.84 -19.72 -28.16
CA GLY A 905 17.16 -21.01 -28.14
C GLY A 905 15.67 -20.88 -28.52
N TYR A 906 15.10 -21.93 -29.11
CA TYR A 906 13.73 -21.95 -29.62
C TYR A 906 13.23 -23.38 -29.84
N VAL A 907 11.93 -23.55 -30.07
CA VAL A 907 11.32 -24.81 -30.51
C VAL A 907 10.77 -24.65 -31.93
N GLU A 908 11.03 -25.62 -32.80
CA GLU A 908 10.54 -25.64 -34.17
C GLU A 908 9.74 -26.91 -34.46
N LEU A 909 8.50 -26.74 -34.92
CA LEU A 909 7.64 -27.79 -35.45
C LEU A 909 7.77 -27.87 -36.97
N SER A 910 7.80 -29.09 -37.54
CA SER A 910 7.90 -29.34 -38.98
C SER A 910 7.04 -30.53 -39.43
N ASP A 911 6.51 -30.46 -40.67
CA ASP A 911 5.81 -31.58 -41.33
C ASP A 911 6.77 -32.62 -41.96
N ALA A 912 8.09 -32.44 -41.85
CA ALA A 912 9.07 -33.35 -42.43
C ALA A 912 8.91 -34.79 -41.92
N GLY A 913 8.64 -35.74 -42.82
CA GLY A 913 8.43 -37.16 -42.49
C GLY A 913 7.04 -37.51 -41.97
N THR A 914 6.09 -36.57 -41.96
CA THR A 914 4.67 -36.86 -41.70
C THR A 914 3.98 -37.39 -42.96
N THR A 915 2.81 -38.02 -42.81
CA THR A 915 2.03 -38.52 -43.95
C THR A 915 1.38 -37.36 -44.70
N SER A 916 1.66 -37.24 -46.00
CA SER A 916 1.06 -36.21 -46.87
C SER A 916 -0.47 -36.28 -46.82
N GLY A 917 -1.12 -35.14 -46.72
CA GLY A 917 -2.58 -35.00 -46.59
C GLY A 917 -3.12 -35.04 -45.16
N THR A 918 -2.30 -35.34 -44.14
CA THR A 918 -2.70 -35.19 -42.72
C THR A 918 -2.55 -33.74 -42.26
N TYR A 919 -3.20 -33.37 -41.15
CA TYR A 919 -3.07 -32.03 -40.57
C TYR A 919 -1.95 -31.95 -39.52
N LEU A 920 -1.06 -30.98 -39.68
CA LEU A 920 -0.05 -30.59 -38.69
C LEU A 920 -0.59 -29.43 -37.85
N ILE A 921 -0.47 -29.48 -36.52
CA ILE A 921 -1.10 -28.52 -35.60
C ILE A 921 -0.07 -27.71 -34.80
N ALA A 922 -0.25 -26.39 -34.73
CA ALA A 922 0.58 -25.48 -33.94
C ALA A 922 -0.29 -24.67 -32.97
N ASP A 923 -0.03 -24.84 -31.67
CA ASP A 923 -0.72 -24.14 -30.58
C ASP A 923 0.33 -23.42 -29.71
N ALA A 924 0.82 -24.01 -28.61
CA ALA A 924 1.75 -23.27 -27.73
C ALA A 924 2.95 -24.09 -27.23
N VAL A 925 4.03 -23.38 -26.87
CA VAL A 925 5.23 -23.92 -26.22
C VAL A 925 5.53 -23.13 -24.94
N ALA A 926 5.83 -23.82 -23.85
CA ALA A 926 6.24 -23.20 -22.58
C ALA A 926 7.70 -23.52 -22.24
N PHE A 927 8.46 -22.51 -21.83
CA PHE A 927 9.80 -22.60 -21.27
C PHE A 927 9.71 -22.25 -19.79
N VAL A 928 9.96 -23.24 -18.92
CA VAL A 928 9.82 -23.10 -17.48
C VAL A 928 11.17 -23.37 -16.83
N LEU A 929 11.80 -22.35 -16.25
CA LEU A 929 12.88 -22.55 -15.30
C LEU A 929 12.24 -22.79 -13.93
N PRO A 930 12.29 -24.01 -13.38
CA PRO A 930 11.68 -24.27 -12.09
C PRO A 930 12.42 -23.50 -11.00
N ALA A 931 11.71 -23.12 -9.94
CA ALA A 931 12.36 -22.60 -8.75
C ALA A 931 13.40 -23.59 -8.23
N SER A 932 14.63 -23.13 -8.06
CA SER A 932 15.70 -23.88 -7.44
C SER A 932 16.01 -23.29 -6.07
N ILE A 933 16.25 -24.18 -5.11
CA ILE A 933 16.80 -23.84 -3.81
C ILE A 933 18.27 -24.24 -3.86
N VAL A 934 19.18 -23.28 -3.92
CA VAL A 934 20.62 -23.57 -3.88
C VAL A 934 21.16 -23.23 -2.50
N VAL A 935 21.91 -24.16 -1.93
CA VAL A 935 22.62 -23.99 -0.67
C VAL A 935 24.13 -24.10 -0.99
N ASP A 936 24.83 -22.98 -0.89
CA ASP A 936 26.28 -22.87 -1.11
C ASP A 936 27.08 -23.40 0.09
N ASN A 937 28.38 -23.69 -0.08
CA ASN A 937 29.25 -24.17 1.01
C ASN A 937 29.38 -23.13 2.13
N THR A 938 29.27 -21.83 1.82
CA THR A 938 29.28 -20.77 2.84
C THR A 938 28.04 -20.82 3.75
N ALA A 939 26.97 -21.47 3.31
CA ALA A 939 25.74 -21.70 4.05
C ALA A 939 25.64 -23.09 4.69
N ALA A 940 26.62 -23.97 4.45
CA ALA A 940 26.62 -25.32 4.98
C ALA A 940 27.13 -25.37 6.43
N THR A 941 26.52 -26.23 7.25
CA THR A 941 26.99 -26.49 8.61
C THR A 941 28.17 -27.45 8.58
N GLN A 942 29.26 -27.09 9.25
CA GLN A 942 30.52 -27.84 9.26
C GLN A 942 30.68 -28.61 10.57
N THR A 943 31.16 -29.85 10.47
CA THR A 943 31.71 -30.63 11.59
C THR A 943 33.15 -31.00 11.24
N GLY A 944 34.09 -30.80 12.17
CA GLY A 944 35.52 -30.91 11.88
C GLY A 944 36.06 -29.69 11.11
N THR A 945 37.32 -29.76 10.71
CA THR A 945 38.00 -28.64 10.02
C THR A 945 37.83 -28.76 8.51
N TRP A 946 37.23 -27.73 7.91
CA TRP A 946 37.19 -27.52 6.47
C TRP A 946 37.86 -26.20 6.11
N THR A 947 38.61 -26.18 5.02
CA THR A 947 39.38 -25.02 4.57
C THR A 947 38.80 -24.50 3.26
N ALA A 948 38.57 -23.19 3.16
CA ALA A 948 38.13 -22.57 1.91
C ALA A 948 39.25 -22.49 0.88
N SER A 949 38.91 -22.65 -0.40
CA SER A 949 39.83 -22.53 -1.53
C SER A 949 39.13 -21.95 -2.75
N THR A 950 39.92 -21.29 -3.59
CA THR A 950 39.50 -20.76 -4.90
C THR A 950 40.41 -21.27 -6.03
N THR A 951 41.34 -22.18 -5.73
CA THR A 951 42.44 -22.59 -6.62
C THR A 951 41.96 -23.22 -7.93
N ASN A 952 40.94 -24.08 -7.86
CA ASN A 952 40.41 -24.78 -9.04
C ASN A 952 39.12 -24.08 -9.43
N THR A 953 39.00 -23.67 -10.70
CA THR A 953 37.80 -22.98 -11.21
C THR A 953 36.60 -23.93 -11.31
N GLY A 954 35.41 -23.37 -11.47
CA GLY A 954 34.16 -24.13 -11.63
C GLY A 954 33.34 -24.33 -10.35
N TYR A 955 33.73 -23.76 -9.21
CA TYR A 955 32.90 -23.76 -8.00
C TYR A 955 31.67 -22.84 -8.11
N TYR A 956 30.69 -23.04 -7.25
CA TYR A 956 29.57 -22.13 -7.03
C TYR A 956 29.93 -21.07 -5.98
N GLY A 957 29.25 -19.93 -6.04
CA GLY A 957 29.51 -18.83 -5.09
C GLY A 957 30.93 -18.26 -5.20
N THR A 958 31.55 -18.03 -4.04
CA THR A 958 32.83 -17.28 -3.93
C THR A 958 34.06 -18.17 -3.72
N ASN A 959 33.86 -19.41 -3.28
CA ASN A 959 34.91 -20.39 -3.01
C ASN A 959 34.29 -21.79 -2.90
N TYR A 960 35.10 -22.80 -2.63
CA TYR A 960 34.65 -24.13 -2.19
C TYR A 960 35.40 -24.54 -0.91
N LEU A 961 34.92 -25.56 -0.22
CA LEU A 961 35.59 -26.13 0.96
C LEU A 961 36.30 -27.43 0.62
N TYR A 962 37.43 -27.68 1.26
CA TYR A 962 38.11 -28.97 1.25
C TYR A 962 38.53 -29.42 2.65
N THR A 963 38.69 -30.71 2.82
CA THR A 963 39.30 -31.31 4.02
C THR A 963 40.12 -32.54 3.63
N THR A 964 40.98 -33.02 4.53
CA THR A 964 41.71 -34.27 4.32
C THR A 964 40.77 -35.47 4.51
N SER A 965 40.86 -36.48 3.64
CA SER A 965 40.08 -37.71 3.80
C SER A 965 40.47 -38.46 5.09
N GLY A 966 39.53 -39.23 5.63
CA GLY A 966 39.67 -39.94 6.88
C GLY A 966 38.55 -40.96 7.11
N THR A 967 38.11 -41.10 8.36
CA THR A 967 37.11 -42.11 8.76
C THR A 967 35.65 -41.61 8.67
N GLY A 968 35.41 -40.43 8.10
CA GLY A 968 34.08 -39.81 8.02
C GLY A 968 33.72 -38.91 9.22
N SER A 969 34.71 -38.53 10.05
CA SER A 969 34.51 -37.67 11.22
C SER A 969 34.25 -36.20 10.87
N ALA A 970 34.77 -35.72 9.73
CA ALA A 970 34.47 -34.38 9.22
C ALA A 970 33.28 -34.43 8.27
N LYS A 971 32.36 -33.47 8.41
CA LYS A 971 31.10 -33.42 7.67
C LYS A 971 30.78 -32.01 7.19
N LEU A 972 30.10 -31.94 6.05
CA LEU A 972 29.53 -30.71 5.51
C LEU A 972 28.05 -30.95 5.20
N ARG A 973 27.15 -30.17 5.81
CA ARG A 973 25.70 -30.36 5.69
C ARG A 973 25.01 -29.14 5.11
N TRP A 974 24.33 -29.33 3.99
CA TRP A 974 23.48 -28.34 3.32
C TRP A 974 22.01 -28.61 3.66
N THR A 975 21.37 -27.67 4.34
CA THR A 975 19.96 -27.80 4.78
C THR A 975 19.09 -26.78 4.04
N PRO A 976 18.26 -27.18 3.06
CA PRO A 976 17.33 -26.28 2.37
C PRO A 976 16.15 -25.89 3.27
N THR A 977 15.54 -24.74 2.97
CA THR A 977 14.16 -24.44 3.40
C THR A 977 13.22 -24.76 2.25
N ILE A 978 12.54 -25.90 2.33
CA ILE A 978 11.56 -26.34 1.33
C ILE A 978 10.24 -25.59 1.60
N THR A 979 9.81 -24.73 0.69
CA THR A 979 8.57 -23.95 0.87
C THR A 979 7.31 -24.74 0.51
N THR A 980 7.43 -25.67 -0.44
CA THR A 980 6.32 -26.51 -0.91
C THR A 980 6.72 -27.98 -0.79
N ALA A 981 5.94 -28.79 -0.08
CA ALA A 981 6.18 -30.23 -0.05
C ALA A 981 6.04 -30.83 -1.45
N GLY A 982 6.92 -31.74 -1.85
CA GLY A 982 6.88 -32.31 -3.20
C GLY A 982 8.13 -33.11 -3.56
N ARG A 983 8.21 -33.55 -4.82
CA ARG A 983 9.41 -34.21 -5.35
C ARG A 983 10.41 -33.17 -5.83
N TYR A 984 11.68 -33.37 -5.50
CA TYR A 984 12.80 -32.51 -5.90
C TYR A 984 13.93 -33.34 -6.49
N ASN A 985 14.46 -32.90 -7.62
CA ASN A 985 15.75 -33.30 -8.13
C ASN A 985 16.83 -32.60 -7.31
N VAL A 986 17.73 -33.38 -6.71
CA VAL A 986 18.80 -32.88 -5.84
C VAL A 986 20.12 -33.03 -6.58
N TYR A 987 20.87 -31.95 -6.70
CA TYR A 987 22.15 -31.90 -7.40
C TYR A 987 23.27 -31.43 -6.48
N CYS A 988 24.50 -31.86 -6.74
CA CYS A 988 25.70 -31.21 -6.23
C CYS A 988 26.48 -30.53 -7.34
N ARG A 989 27.18 -29.44 -7.03
CA ARG A 989 28.17 -28.81 -7.91
C ARG A 989 29.53 -28.90 -7.26
N LEU A 990 30.56 -29.13 -8.07
CA LEU A 990 31.95 -29.29 -7.63
C LEU A 990 32.89 -28.56 -8.61
N PRO A 991 34.01 -27.97 -8.14
CA PRO A 991 35.02 -27.36 -9.00
C PRO A 991 35.81 -28.41 -9.82
N ASN A 992 36.60 -27.96 -10.80
CA ASN A 992 37.49 -28.82 -11.61
C ASN A 992 38.34 -29.74 -10.73
N GLY A 993 38.30 -31.04 -11.02
CA GLY A 993 38.93 -32.10 -10.24
C GLY A 993 40.28 -32.57 -10.76
N ASP A 994 40.95 -33.40 -9.95
CA ASP A 994 42.19 -34.10 -10.27
C ASP A 994 42.30 -35.38 -9.42
N ALA A 995 43.38 -36.15 -9.62
CA ALA A 995 43.60 -37.44 -8.95
C ALA A 995 43.83 -37.34 -7.43
N THR A 996 43.92 -36.14 -6.84
CA THR A 996 44.07 -35.94 -5.39
C THR A 996 42.73 -35.93 -4.65
N ARG A 997 41.61 -35.96 -5.38
CA ARG A 997 40.25 -35.94 -4.83
C ARG A 997 39.60 -37.32 -4.83
N LEU A 998 38.55 -37.51 -4.03
CA LEU A 998 37.85 -38.79 -3.94
C LEU A 998 37.23 -39.20 -5.28
N SER A 999 37.50 -40.43 -5.68
CA SER A 999 36.81 -41.08 -6.79
C SER A 999 35.37 -41.47 -6.47
N ALA A 1000 35.01 -41.49 -5.17
CA ALA A 1000 33.68 -41.84 -4.67
C ALA A 1000 33.35 -41.12 -3.34
N ALA A 1001 33.21 -39.79 -3.37
CA ALA A 1001 32.77 -38.99 -2.23
C ALA A 1001 31.31 -39.31 -1.86
N ASN A 1002 31.03 -39.51 -0.56
CA ASN A 1002 29.74 -40.00 -0.10
C ASN A 1002 28.78 -38.87 0.29
N PHE A 1003 27.85 -38.52 -0.61
CA PHE A 1003 26.76 -37.59 -0.35
C PHE A 1003 25.53 -38.33 0.16
N THR A 1004 25.08 -38.02 1.37
CA THR A 1004 23.86 -38.59 1.97
C THR A 1004 22.71 -37.59 1.89
N VAL A 1005 21.67 -37.93 1.15
CA VAL A 1005 20.44 -37.13 1.03
C VAL A 1005 19.42 -37.63 2.06
N ALA A 1006 18.96 -36.76 2.96
CA ALA A 1006 17.89 -37.03 3.92
C ALA A 1006 16.58 -36.38 3.43
N TYR A 1007 15.50 -37.16 3.42
CA TYR A 1007 14.22 -36.77 2.82
C TYR A 1007 13.03 -37.27 3.67
N THR A 1008 11.79 -37.09 3.18
CA THR A 1008 10.54 -37.24 3.96
C THR A 1008 10.49 -38.52 4.80
N GLY A 1009 10.03 -38.40 6.05
CA GLY A 1009 9.89 -39.53 6.98
C GLY A 1009 11.20 -40.00 7.62
N GLY A 1010 12.25 -39.16 7.60
CA GLY A 1010 13.56 -39.47 8.19
C GLY A 1010 14.38 -40.47 7.36
N GLN A 1011 14.01 -40.70 6.10
CA GLN A 1011 14.71 -41.58 5.19
C GLN A 1011 16.03 -40.96 4.72
N THR A 1012 17.05 -41.78 4.45
CA THR A 1012 18.33 -41.33 3.91
C THR A 1012 18.78 -42.20 2.74
N GLN A 1013 19.50 -41.62 1.78
CA GLN A 1013 20.15 -42.33 0.69
C GLN A 1013 21.55 -41.79 0.45
N SER A 1014 22.54 -42.68 0.45
CA SER A 1014 23.93 -42.36 0.10
C SER A 1014 24.16 -42.48 -1.40
N VAL A 1015 24.87 -41.51 -1.97
CA VAL A 1015 25.19 -41.40 -3.39
C VAL A 1015 26.69 -41.13 -3.53
N PRO A 1016 27.47 -42.08 -4.10
CA PRO A 1016 28.88 -41.84 -4.38
C PRO A 1016 29.04 -40.91 -5.59
N VAL A 1017 29.83 -39.86 -5.44
CA VAL A 1017 30.14 -38.87 -6.49
C VAL A 1017 31.64 -38.88 -6.77
N ASN A 1018 32.02 -38.94 -8.04
CA ASN A 1018 33.42 -38.83 -8.46
C ASN A 1018 33.85 -37.37 -8.54
N GLU A 1019 34.78 -36.94 -7.68
CA GLU A 1019 35.29 -35.56 -7.62
C GLU A 1019 36.50 -35.29 -8.53
N GLN A 1020 36.96 -36.28 -9.31
CA GLN A 1020 38.15 -36.22 -10.17
C GLN A 1020 37.98 -35.68 -11.61
N PRO A 1021 36.76 -35.44 -12.19
CA PRO A 1021 36.66 -34.92 -13.55
C PRO A 1021 37.46 -33.62 -13.80
N ALA A 1022 38.30 -33.61 -14.83
CA ALA A 1022 39.16 -32.47 -15.18
C ALA A 1022 38.38 -31.18 -15.49
N GLN A 1023 37.13 -31.31 -15.95
CA GLN A 1023 36.19 -30.21 -16.14
C GLN A 1023 35.00 -30.42 -15.20
N GLY A 1024 35.02 -29.69 -14.08
CA GLY A 1024 33.92 -29.61 -13.13
C GLY A 1024 32.95 -28.49 -13.50
N GLY A 1025 32.23 -27.96 -12.50
CA GLY A 1025 31.29 -26.85 -12.63
C GLY A 1025 29.92 -27.20 -13.20
N ASN A 1026 29.69 -28.47 -13.51
CA ASN A 1026 28.37 -28.99 -13.86
C ASN A 1026 27.61 -29.43 -12.59
N TRP A 1027 26.28 -29.29 -12.62
CA TRP A 1027 25.40 -29.86 -11.60
C TRP A 1027 25.26 -31.37 -11.82
N VAL A 1028 25.72 -32.17 -10.87
CA VAL A 1028 25.64 -33.63 -10.87
C VAL A 1028 24.41 -34.05 -10.10
N LEU A 1029 23.50 -34.80 -10.73
CA LEU A 1029 22.28 -35.28 -10.10
C LEU A 1029 22.61 -36.36 -9.05
N LEU A 1030 22.22 -36.11 -7.81
CA LEU A 1030 22.26 -37.11 -6.73
C LEU A 1030 21.04 -38.04 -6.80
N GLY A 1031 19.88 -37.48 -7.16
CA GLY A 1031 18.64 -38.24 -7.37
C GLY A 1031 17.38 -37.38 -7.23
N THR A 1032 16.22 -38.02 -7.31
CA THR A 1032 14.91 -37.37 -7.13
C THR A 1032 14.24 -37.89 -5.86
N TYR A 1033 13.92 -36.99 -4.93
CA TYR A 1033 13.43 -37.35 -3.59
C TYR A 1033 12.21 -36.54 -3.19
N SER A 1034 11.37 -37.08 -2.30
CA SER A 1034 10.22 -36.34 -1.76
C SER A 1034 10.62 -35.58 -0.50
N PHE A 1035 10.39 -34.28 -0.46
CA PHE A 1035 10.63 -33.42 0.70
C PHE A 1035 9.33 -32.89 1.28
N ALA A 1036 9.26 -32.83 2.61
CA ALA A 1036 8.25 -32.05 3.31
C ALA A 1036 8.63 -30.57 3.31
N ALA A 1037 7.64 -29.67 3.42
CA ALA A 1037 7.91 -28.26 3.65
C ALA A 1037 8.63 -28.06 5.00
N GLY A 1038 9.51 -27.07 5.07
CA GLY A 1038 10.39 -26.79 6.21
C GLY A 1038 11.85 -27.19 5.95
N THR A 1039 12.58 -27.47 7.03
CA THR A 1039 14.05 -27.66 7.02
C THR A 1039 14.47 -29.08 7.43
N THR A 1040 13.56 -30.05 7.38
CA THR A 1040 13.82 -31.41 7.87
C THR A 1040 14.66 -32.25 6.92
N GLY A 1041 14.66 -31.94 5.62
CA GLY A 1041 15.53 -32.60 4.64
C GLY A 1041 16.87 -31.89 4.50
N TYR A 1042 17.93 -32.61 4.12
CA TYR A 1042 19.27 -32.07 3.96
C TYR A 1042 20.14 -32.96 3.05
N VAL A 1043 21.29 -32.44 2.62
CA VAL A 1043 22.38 -33.24 2.04
C VAL A 1043 23.60 -33.14 2.95
N GLU A 1044 24.26 -34.25 3.22
CA GLU A 1044 25.48 -34.31 4.04
C GLU A 1044 26.60 -35.04 3.30
N LEU A 1045 27.75 -34.39 3.15
CA LEU A 1045 29.00 -34.99 2.71
C LEU A 1045 29.85 -35.31 3.94
N ASN A 1046 30.51 -36.47 3.95
CA ASN A 1046 31.52 -36.80 4.95
C ASN A 1046 32.89 -37.04 4.30
N ASN A 1047 33.94 -37.00 5.10
CA ASN A 1047 35.31 -37.17 4.60
C ASN A 1047 35.79 -38.65 4.53
N SER A 1048 34.90 -39.65 4.41
CA SER A 1048 35.33 -41.05 4.38
C SER A 1048 35.99 -41.39 3.05
N GLY A 1049 37.25 -41.81 3.05
CA GLY A 1049 37.95 -42.24 1.83
C GLY A 1049 39.47 -42.33 1.98
N THR A 1050 40.16 -42.67 0.89
CA THR A 1050 41.59 -42.99 0.90
C THR A 1050 42.48 -41.99 0.15
N GLU A 1051 41.90 -41.19 -0.73
CA GLU A 1051 42.58 -40.17 -1.52
C GLU A 1051 42.82 -38.90 -0.66
N PRO A 1052 43.76 -38.01 -1.01
CA PRO A 1052 44.16 -36.91 -0.12
C PRO A 1052 43.03 -35.98 0.36
N PHE A 1053 42.09 -35.60 -0.53
CA PHE A 1053 41.12 -34.56 -0.24
C PHE A 1053 39.67 -34.93 -0.59
N VAL A 1054 38.75 -34.33 0.16
CA VAL A 1054 37.30 -34.33 -0.10
C VAL A 1054 36.83 -32.90 -0.30
N ILE A 1055 35.99 -32.66 -1.31
CA ILE A 1055 35.58 -31.33 -1.74
C ILE A 1055 34.08 -31.11 -1.56
N GLY A 1056 33.70 -29.99 -0.95
CA GLY A 1056 32.31 -29.58 -0.79
C GLY A 1056 32.07 -28.16 -1.29
N ASP A 1057 31.08 -27.99 -2.15
CA ASP A 1057 30.72 -26.70 -2.78
C ASP A 1057 29.21 -26.46 -2.61
N ALA A 1058 28.35 -26.68 -3.61
CA ALA A 1058 26.93 -26.33 -3.50
C ALA A 1058 25.96 -27.48 -3.78
N ILE A 1059 24.77 -27.39 -3.19
CA ILE A 1059 23.65 -28.32 -3.41
C ILE A 1059 22.44 -27.56 -3.95
N ALA A 1060 21.80 -28.06 -5.00
CA ALA A 1060 20.57 -27.50 -5.55
C ALA A 1060 19.39 -28.48 -5.41
N PHE A 1061 18.23 -27.98 -4.97
CA PHE A 1061 16.96 -28.69 -4.93
C PHE A 1061 16.03 -28.05 -5.94
N ILE A 1062 15.61 -28.79 -6.96
CA ILE A 1062 14.79 -28.29 -8.07
C ILE A 1062 13.50 -29.11 -8.08
N ALA A 1063 12.33 -28.48 -8.03
CA ALA A 1063 11.05 -29.19 -8.08
C ALA A 1063 11.00 -30.11 -9.33
N ALA A 1064 10.69 -31.39 -9.12
CA ALA A 1064 10.65 -32.39 -10.19
C ALA A 1064 9.32 -32.35 -10.96
N ASP A 1065 8.24 -31.98 -10.27
CA ASP A 1065 6.89 -31.92 -10.80
C ASP A 1065 6.38 -30.47 -10.68
N THR A 1066 6.65 -29.65 -11.70
CA THR A 1066 6.09 -28.29 -11.81
C THR A 1066 4.82 -28.37 -12.67
N PRO A 1067 3.65 -27.87 -12.20
CA PRO A 1067 2.42 -27.86 -12.99
C PRO A 1067 2.50 -27.06 -14.31
#